data_AF-A0A820AT23-F1
#
_entry.id   AF-A0A820AT23-F1
#
_cell.length_a   1.000
_cell.length_b   1.000
_cell.length_c   1.000
_cell.angle_alpha   90.00
_cell.angle_beta   90.00
_cell.angle_gamma   90.00
#
_symmetry.space_group_name_H-M   'P 1'
#
loop_
_entity.id
_entity.type
_entity.pdbx_description
1 polymer ?
#
loop_
_entity_poly.entity_id
_entity_poly.type
_entity_poly.pdbx_seq_one_letter_code
_entity_poly.pdbx_strand_id
1 'polypeptide(L)'
;MSILLSCPVTGYPQPTIEWFRQNNSMNYNQDTNMYLHSNGSLEIRKVEITHQDQYHCIAANPAGTTTHYIQLNVNIPPWIIGGEEETMVQALLNKSITLVCPTTGTPKPTIQWFKNDEQLETYDDNNHYILTNIKQADEGIYRCIATNKAGRTQRLFNISVYMSPYFEHQTENISRLQIKSVILNHTLILLCPAIGLPKPKLFWFYNGNEIQLKKKHMLIKQNGKKLIINKIKSEDEGRYICQATNTIGTIDIIYDVNVMMPPRFTKENNGMFANKQSYKNGEYLRLPCSVEGKPVPVRRWFFNGKSIAQLPRIRFVYDGLYIEIEYLTLNDAGRYTCLAENSAGHAENHIDIDVSIPPVFNDSLSQVKIQALINSTVSLVCSAYGFPKPTYNWSLETNLLLNTTEDEELILENVQINDTGIYECIAMNRAGEIRKRFVVETYELPSIHLNNETNRIIVRRNESFNLECPASGYPIPITRWYKNEIELYEFDKEVYKASVDRQDAGLYSCIVSNSFGIDRRYFNIIISGPPEILRSHINTNPSVVRDSSITLSCPYTTERSSMITITNTTWIPPVFQPEHELIRHSLKLNENQLIIPNVQIEDGQIWKCIVANEYGFDSLEFQLEVLVPPTILNGDTEELFQVESNNTVQLICQTYAHPLASIEWRKNGNPIDMNQYFSIKNASSDILQLVV
;
A
#
# COMPACT_ATOMS: atom_id res chain seq x y z
N MET A 1 -24.18 54.10 -117.77
CA MET A 1 -23.10 54.75 -118.55
C MET A 1 -23.39 54.54 -120.04
N SER A 2 -23.13 55.54 -120.89
CA SER A 2 -23.11 55.40 -122.36
C SER A 2 -21.68 55.54 -122.87
N ILE A 3 -21.37 54.96 -124.04
CA ILE A 3 -20.06 55.08 -124.68
C ILE A 3 -20.22 55.39 -126.16
N LEU A 4 -19.34 56.24 -126.69
CA LEU A 4 -19.28 56.59 -128.11
C LEU A 4 -18.08 55.91 -128.76
N LEU A 5 -18.35 54.95 -129.66
CA LEU A 5 -17.37 54.34 -130.53
C LEU A 5 -17.11 55.28 -131.70
N SER A 6 -16.00 56.00 -131.64
CA SER A 6 -15.70 57.08 -132.58
C SER A 6 -15.23 56.54 -133.93
N CYS A 7 -15.97 56.85 -134.99
CA CYS A 7 -15.57 56.55 -136.36
C CYS A 7 -15.88 57.76 -137.26
N PRO A 8 -15.13 58.86 -137.12
CA PRO A 8 -15.29 60.02 -137.99
C PRO A 8 -14.78 59.69 -139.39
N VAL A 9 -15.63 59.90 -140.41
CA VAL A 9 -15.30 59.58 -141.79
C VAL A 9 -15.41 60.80 -142.69
N THR A 10 -14.46 60.94 -143.62
CA THR A 10 -14.45 61.96 -144.69
C THR A 10 -14.17 61.29 -146.03
N GLY A 11 -14.73 61.83 -147.12
CA GLY A 11 -14.53 61.29 -148.48
C GLY A 11 -15.51 61.90 -149.49
N TYR A 12 -15.16 61.87 -150.78
CA TYR A 12 -16.03 62.31 -151.89
C TYR A 12 -16.13 61.22 -152.98
N PRO A 13 -17.34 60.82 -153.42
CA PRO A 13 -18.65 61.13 -152.82
C PRO A 13 -18.73 60.71 -151.35
N GLN A 14 -19.65 61.32 -150.58
CA GLN A 14 -19.78 61.08 -149.13
C GLN A 14 -19.93 59.57 -148.85
N PRO A 15 -19.02 58.96 -148.06
CA PRO A 15 -19.04 57.52 -147.84
C PRO A 15 -20.19 57.10 -146.93
N THR A 16 -20.74 55.92 -147.18
CA THR A 16 -21.66 55.24 -146.26
C THR A 16 -20.86 54.49 -145.19
N ILE A 17 -21.45 54.33 -144.00
CA ILE A 17 -20.79 53.72 -142.84
C ILE A 17 -21.66 52.57 -142.35
N GLU A 18 -21.03 51.40 -142.22
CA GLU A 18 -21.65 50.22 -141.64
C GLU A 18 -20.79 49.71 -140.49
N TRP A 19 -21.44 49.39 -139.36
CA TRP A 19 -20.78 48.91 -138.16
C TRP A 19 -20.92 47.40 -138.02
N PHE A 20 -19.85 46.76 -137.58
CA PHE A 20 -19.77 45.32 -137.36
C PHE A 20 -19.30 45.01 -135.95
N ARG A 21 -19.77 43.89 -135.40
CA ARG A 21 -19.34 43.29 -134.13
C ARG A 21 -18.94 41.83 -134.38
N GLN A 22 -17.69 41.46 -134.10
CA GLN A 22 -17.13 40.13 -134.46
C GLN A 22 -17.49 39.67 -135.90
N ASN A 23 -17.42 40.59 -136.86
CA ASN A 23 -17.74 40.38 -138.28
C ASN A 23 -19.23 40.24 -138.65
N ASN A 24 -20.16 40.38 -137.70
CA ASN A 24 -21.59 40.48 -138.00
C ASN A 24 -22.02 41.95 -138.14
N SER A 25 -22.74 42.28 -139.22
CA SER A 25 -23.32 43.61 -139.43
C SER A 25 -24.29 43.95 -138.28
N MET A 26 -24.12 45.11 -137.66
CA MET A 26 -24.96 45.54 -136.55
C MET A 26 -26.20 46.26 -137.05
N ASN A 27 -27.35 45.83 -136.55
CA ASN A 27 -28.64 46.45 -136.86
C ASN A 27 -28.99 47.53 -135.82
N TYR A 28 -28.16 48.58 -135.74
CA TYR A 28 -28.31 49.67 -134.76
C TYR A 28 -29.61 50.50 -134.93
N ASN A 29 -30.33 50.35 -136.05
CA ASN A 29 -31.63 50.99 -136.27
C ASN A 29 -32.79 50.31 -135.53
N GLN A 30 -32.60 49.08 -135.05
CA GLN A 30 -33.62 48.31 -134.31
C GLN A 30 -33.36 48.23 -132.80
N ASP A 31 -32.16 48.61 -132.34
CA ASP A 31 -31.80 48.63 -130.92
C ASP A 31 -31.95 50.05 -130.35
N THR A 32 -32.91 50.24 -129.44
CA THR A 32 -33.17 51.55 -128.80
C THR A 32 -32.03 52.03 -127.90
N ASN A 33 -31.08 51.15 -127.56
CA ASN A 33 -29.88 51.50 -126.80
C ASN A 33 -28.69 51.84 -127.69
N MET A 34 -28.80 51.75 -129.02
CA MET A 34 -27.74 52.15 -129.94
C MET A 34 -28.16 53.34 -130.80
N TYR A 35 -27.23 54.26 -131.06
CA TYR A 35 -27.51 55.45 -131.86
C TYR A 35 -26.32 55.80 -132.75
N LEU A 36 -26.52 55.79 -134.07
CA LEU A 36 -25.51 56.22 -135.03
C LEU A 36 -25.55 57.74 -135.22
N HIS A 37 -24.45 58.40 -134.89
CA HIS A 37 -24.28 59.84 -135.06
C HIS A 37 -23.99 60.17 -136.54
N SER A 38 -24.35 61.39 -136.96
CA SER A 38 -24.15 61.86 -138.34
C SER A 38 -22.70 61.88 -138.80
N ASN A 39 -21.75 61.92 -137.86
CA ASN A 39 -20.31 61.86 -138.14
C ASN A 39 -19.79 60.41 -138.36
N GLY A 40 -20.64 59.39 -138.21
CA GLY A 40 -20.27 57.98 -138.35
C GLY A 40 -20.01 57.22 -137.07
N SER A 41 -19.99 57.90 -135.92
CA SER A 41 -19.71 57.29 -134.63
C SER A 41 -20.93 56.60 -134.03
N LEU A 42 -20.76 55.44 -133.39
CA LEU A 42 -21.85 54.67 -132.78
C LEU A 42 -21.88 54.88 -131.27
N GLU A 43 -22.99 55.37 -130.73
CA GLU A 43 -23.23 55.47 -129.29
C GLU A 43 -23.97 54.22 -128.80
N ILE A 44 -23.46 53.59 -127.74
CA ILE A 44 -24.13 52.52 -127.00
C ILE A 44 -24.52 53.08 -125.63
N ARG A 45 -25.82 53.11 -125.35
CA ARG A 45 -26.43 53.53 -124.08
C ARG A 45 -26.62 52.30 -123.18
N LYS A 46 -26.53 52.51 -121.86
CA LYS A 46 -26.62 51.43 -120.85
C LYS A 46 -25.67 50.26 -121.14
N VAL A 47 -24.38 50.57 -121.17
CA VAL A 47 -23.33 49.58 -121.47
C VAL A 47 -23.31 48.47 -120.39
N GLU A 48 -23.68 47.26 -120.79
CA GLU A 48 -23.51 46.01 -120.04
C GLU A 48 -22.25 45.23 -120.48
N ILE A 49 -21.83 44.26 -119.65
CA ILE A 49 -20.66 43.39 -119.93
C ILE A 49 -20.80 42.60 -121.24
N THR A 50 -22.04 42.31 -121.64
CA THR A 50 -22.39 41.64 -122.89
C THR A 50 -22.04 42.47 -124.13
N HIS A 51 -21.78 43.77 -124.01
CA HIS A 51 -21.30 44.62 -125.11
C HIS A 51 -19.77 44.64 -125.25
N GLN A 52 -19.02 43.95 -124.37
CA GLN A 52 -17.58 43.85 -124.54
C GLN A 52 -17.26 43.08 -125.81
N ASP A 53 -16.63 43.75 -126.78
CA ASP A 53 -16.28 43.13 -128.04
C ASP A 53 -15.33 43.96 -128.92
N GLN A 54 -14.86 43.36 -130.00
CA GLN A 54 -14.21 44.07 -131.10
C GLN A 54 -15.26 44.56 -132.10
N TYR A 55 -15.35 45.87 -132.21
CA TYR A 55 -16.18 46.58 -133.15
C TYR A 55 -15.32 47.07 -134.32
N HIS A 56 -15.90 47.17 -135.51
CA HIS A 56 -15.27 47.92 -136.59
C HIS A 56 -16.30 48.61 -137.45
N CYS A 57 -15.94 49.77 -137.96
CA CYS A 57 -16.72 50.48 -138.97
C CYS A 57 -16.06 50.31 -140.33
N ILE A 58 -16.87 50.06 -141.35
CA ILE A 58 -16.45 50.07 -142.75
C ILE A 58 -17.05 51.30 -143.40
N ALA A 59 -16.18 52.16 -143.93
CA ALA A 59 -16.56 53.30 -144.74
C ALA A 59 -16.38 52.97 -146.21
N ALA A 60 -17.42 53.17 -147.02
CA ALA A 60 -17.44 52.79 -148.43
C ALA A 60 -17.96 53.92 -149.33
N ASN A 61 -17.29 54.17 -150.45
CA ASN A 61 -17.79 54.97 -151.56
C ASN A 61 -17.35 54.34 -152.90
N PRO A 62 -17.75 54.88 -154.08
CA PRO A 62 -17.34 54.30 -155.37
C PRO A 62 -15.83 54.24 -155.62
N ALA A 63 -15.02 54.98 -154.86
CA ALA A 63 -13.56 55.00 -155.00
C ALA A 63 -12.86 53.92 -154.15
N GLY A 64 -13.52 53.38 -153.12
CA GLY A 64 -12.95 52.30 -152.31
C GLY A 64 -13.59 52.16 -150.93
N THR A 65 -12.96 51.30 -150.11
CA THR A 65 -13.38 51.01 -148.75
C THR A 65 -12.21 51.14 -147.77
N THR A 66 -12.50 51.54 -146.54
CA THR A 66 -11.55 51.54 -145.42
C THR A 66 -12.22 51.03 -144.15
N THR A 67 -11.43 50.44 -143.25
CA THR A 67 -11.92 49.82 -142.02
C THR A 67 -11.15 50.34 -140.81
N HIS A 68 -11.88 50.70 -139.76
CA HIS A 68 -11.29 51.07 -138.47
C HIS A 68 -11.81 50.16 -137.36
N TYR A 69 -10.90 49.59 -136.58
CA TYR A 69 -11.21 48.64 -135.50
C TYR A 69 -11.14 49.33 -134.13
N ILE A 70 -12.11 49.04 -133.27
CA ILE A 70 -12.21 49.56 -131.91
C ILE A 70 -12.48 48.39 -130.96
N GLN A 71 -11.63 48.24 -129.95
CA GLN A 71 -11.86 47.27 -128.88
C GLN A 71 -12.63 47.93 -127.73
N LEU A 72 -13.87 47.50 -127.49
CA LEU A 72 -14.67 47.93 -126.35
C LEU A 72 -14.45 46.96 -125.19
N ASN A 73 -13.84 47.44 -124.09
CA ASN A 73 -13.67 46.69 -122.85
C ASN A 73 -14.59 47.23 -121.77
N VAL A 74 -15.49 46.38 -121.23
CA VAL A 74 -16.46 46.78 -120.20
C VAL A 74 -15.97 46.33 -118.84
N ASN A 75 -15.86 47.27 -117.91
CA ASN A 75 -15.35 47.01 -116.56
C ASN A 75 -16.47 47.21 -115.54
N ILE A 76 -16.64 46.26 -114.63
CA ILE A 76 -17.63 46.28 -113.54
C ILE A 76 -16.88 46.63 -112.24
N PRO A 77 -17.28 47.68 -111.50
CA PRO A 77 -16.65 48.03 -110.23
C PRO A 77 -16.78 46.90 -109.21
N PRO A 78 -15.86 46.82 -108.23
CA PRO A 78 -15.88 45.76 -107.24
C PRO A 78 -17.12 45.87 -106.33
N TRP A 79 -17.73 44.72 -106.00
CA TRP A 79 -18.80 44.61 -105.01
C TRP A 79 -18.43 43.57 -103.96
N ILE A 80 -18.52 43.93 -102.67
CA ILE A 80 -18.26 43.05 -101.53
C ILE A 80 -19.60 42.64 -100.92
N ILE A 81 -19.83 41.33 -100.78
CA ILE A 81 -21.06 40.85 -100.12
C ILE A 81 -21.03 41.29 -98.66
N GLY A 82 -22.07 42.03 -98.23
CA GLY A 82 -22.17 42.60 -96.88
C GLY A 82 -21.20 43.76 -96.60
N GLY A 83 -20.72 44.46 -97.64
CA GLY A 83 -19.78 45.58 -97.49
C GLY A 83 -20.37 46.89 -96.95
N GLU A 84 -21.69 46.98 -96.81
CA GLU A 84 -22.38 48.22 -96.41
C GLU A 84 -22.41 48.44 -94.88
N GLU A 85 -22.19 47.37 -94.08
CA GLU A 85 -22.24 47.42 -92.62
C GLU A 85 -20.94 46.94 -91.96
N GLU A 86 -20.62 47.53 -90.81
CA GLU A 86 -19.52 47.10 -89.95
C GLU A 86 -19.86 45.75 -89.29
N THR A 87 -18.97 44.76 -89.45
CA THR A 87 -19.17 43.42 -88.88
C THR A 87 -18.46 43.31 -87.52
N MET A 88 -19.21 43.11 -86.43
CA MET A 88 -18.64 42.84 -85.11
C MET A 88 -18.17 41.38 -85.01
N VAL A 89 -16.91 41.15 -84.64
CA VAL A 89 -16.30 39.82 -84.53
C VAL A 89 -15.77 39.60 -83.12
N GLN A 90 -16.23 38.55 -82.45
CA GLN A 90 -15.71 38.13 -81.15
C GLN A 90 -14.59 37.12 -81.35
N ALA A 91 -13.37 37.49 -80.96
CA ALA A 91 -12.19 36.65 -81.05
C ALA A 91 -11.81 36.07 -79.67
N LEU A 92 -11.26 34.86 -79.65
CA LEU A 92 -10.74 34.24 -78.44
C LEU A 92 -9.21 34.27 -78.44
N LEU A 93 -8.62 34.66 -77.32
CA LEU A 93 -7.17 34.69 -77.12
C LEU A 93 -6.54 33.31 -77.40
N ASN A 94 -5.38 33.29 -78.06
CA ASN A 94 -4.65 32.11 -78.54
C ASN A 94 -5.42 31.19 -79.51
N LYS A 95 -6.58 31.62 -80.02
CA LYS A 95 -7.29 30.95 -81.11
C LYS A 95 -7.01 31.64 -82.43
N SER A 96 -7.60 31.11 -83.49
CA SER A 96 -7.52 31.68 -84.82
C SER A 96 -8.92 31.98 -85.32
N ILE A 97 -9.06 33.05 -86.08
CA ILE A 97 -10.30 33.41 -86.78
C ILE A 97 -9.96 33.75 -88.24
N THR A 98 -10.94 33.57 -89.12
CA THR A 98 -10.80 33.92 -90.54
C THR A 98 -11.81 35.01 -90.88
N LEU A 99 -11.31 36.16 -91.30
CA LEU A 99 -12.11 37.22 -91.90
C LEU A 99 -12.27 36.92 -93.39
N VAL A 100 -13.48 37.11 -93.93
CA VAL A 100 -13.80 36.77 -95.32
C VAL A 100 -14.30 38.02 -96.05
N CYS A 101 -13.68 38.34 -97.17
CA CYS A 101 -14.00 39.50 -98.02
C CYS A 101 -14.41 39.02 -99.43
N PRO A 102 -15.60 38.39 -99.55
CA PRO A 102 -16.03 37.82 -100.83
C PRO A 102 -16.37 38.95 -101.80
N THR A 103 -15.62 39.01 -102.90
CA THR A 103 -15.65 40.13 -103.84
C THR A 103 -15.96 39.67 -105.26
N THR A 104 -16.82 40.40 -105.98
CA THR A 104 -17.06 40.24 -107.41
C THR A 104 -16.66 41.51 -108.17
N GLY A 105 -16.40 41.40 -109.48
CA GLY A 105 -16.04 42.53 -110.35
C GLY A 105 -15.25 42.10 -111.58
N THR A 106 -15.25 42.93 -112.61
CA THR A 106 -14.56 42.64 -113.89
C THR A 106 -13.71 43.84 -114.30
N PRO A 107 -12.38 43.71 -114.48
CA PRO A 107 -11.55 42.54 -114.18
C PRO A 107 -11.58 42.14 -112.69
N LYS A 108 -11.19 40.89 -112.38
CA LYS A 108 -11.13 40.34 -111.01
C LYS A 108 -10.45 41.36 -110.08
N PRO A 109 -11.15 41.87 -109.05
CA PRO A 109 -10.57 42.87 -108.16
C PRO A 109 -9.40 42.31 -107.34
N THR A 110 -8.42 43.17 -107.08
CA THR A 110 -7.35 42.90 -106.11
C THR A 110 -7.82 43.31 -104.73
N ILE A 111 -7.61 42.46 -103.73
CA ILE A 111 -8.00 42.72 -102.34
C ILE A 111 -6.75 42.99 -101.51
N GLN A 112 -6.83 44.04 -100.68
CA GLN A 112 -5.81 44.39 -99.71
C GLN A 112 -6.43 44.52 -98.32
N TRP A 113 -5.76 43.99 -97.30
CA TRP A 113 -6.20 44.05 -95.91
C TRP A 113 -5.40 45.10 -95.15
N PHE A 114 -6.06 45.77 -94.20
CA PHE A 114 -5.41 46.72 -93.30
C PHE A 114 -5.93 46.56 -91.88
N LYS A 115 -5.10 46.88 -90.90
CA LYS A 115 -5.46 47.06 -89.50
C LYS A 115 -5.08 48.48 -89.09
N ASN A 116 -6.02 49.27 -88.58
CA ASN A 116 -5.75 50.65 -88.14
C ASN A 116 -4.91 51.47 -89.15
N ASP A 117 -5.29 51.40 -90.43
CA ASP A 117 -4.64 52.03 -91.60
C ASP A 117 -3.27 51.46 -92.06
N GLU A 118 -2.67 50.51 -91.35
CA GLU A 118 -1.47 49.80 -91.79
C GLU A 118 -1.81 48.59 -92.67
N GLN A 119 -1.13 48.45 -93.82
CA GLN A 119 -1.37 47.34 -94.76
C GLN A 119 -0.83 46.03 -94.19
N LEU A 120 -1.64 44.98 -94.23
CA LEU A 120 -1.28 43.64 -93.75
C LEU A 120 -0.73 42.79 -94.89
N GLU A 121 0.24 41.94 -94.58
CA GLU A 121 0.71 40.91 -95.50
C GLU A 121 -0.32 39.79 -95.63
N THR A 122 -0.65 39.41 -96.86
CA THR A 122 -1.61 38.35 -97.17
C THR A 122 -0.99 37.34 -98.13
N TYR A 123 -1.42 36.08 -98.02
CA TYR A 123 -0.97 34.98 -98.86
C TYR A 123 -2.20 34.38 -99.59
N ASP A 124 -2.04 33.99 -100.85
CA ASP A 124 -3.07 33.42 -101.75
C ASP A 124 -4.10 34.44 -102.33
N ASP A 125 -5.27 33.99 -102.81
CA ASP A 125 -6.34 34.75 -103.50
C ASP A 125 -6.90 36.02 -102.77
N ASN A 126 -6.31 36.42 -101.62
CA ASN A 126 -6.57 37.60 -100.79
C ASN A 126 -8.01 37.78 -100.27
N ASN A 127 -8.92 36.86 -100.59
CA ASN A 127 -10.31 36.83 -100.10
C ASN A 127 -10.42 36.54 -98.60
N HIS A 128 -9.39 35.94 -97.99
CA HIS A 128 -9.39 35.55 -96.58
C HIS A 128 -8.22 36.17 -95.85
N TYR A 129 -8.46 36.65 -94.63
CA TYR A 129 -7.40 37.04 -93.70
C TYR A 129 -7.51 36.22 -92.41
N ILE A 130 -6.48 35.42 -92.15
CA ILE A 130 -6.44 34.51 -91.00
C ILE A 130 -5.62 35.18 -89.89
N LEU A 131 -6.28 35.55 -88.80
CA LEU A 131 -5.57 35.92 -87.58
C LEU A 131 -5.29 34.64 -86.81
N THR A 132 -4.03 34.33 -86.57
CA THR A 132 -3.61 33.18 -85.78
C THR A 132 -3.00 33.60 -84.45
N ASN A 133 -3.17 32.79 -83.42
CA ASN A 133 -2.60 33.05 -82.09
C ASN A 133 -2.95 34.46 -81.58
N ILE A 134 -4.25 34.77 -81.61
CA ILE A 134 -4.79 36.09 -81.31
C ILE A 134 -4.33 36.56 -79.92
N LYS A 135 -3.75 37.76 -79.87
CA LYS A 135 -3.33 38.47 -78.66
C LYS A 135 -4.28 39.62 -78.35
N GLN A 136 -4.20 40.19 -77.15
CA GLN A 136 -4.98 41.39 -76.82
C GLN A 136 -4.70 42.56 -77.79
N ALA A 137 -3.46 42.68 -78.27
CA ALA A 137 -3.07 43.71 -79.22
C ALA A 137 -3.71 43.54 -80.62
N ASP A 138 -4.37 42.41 -80.90
CA ASP A 138 -5.05 42.15 -82.17
C ASP A 138 -6.47 42.73 -82.22
N GLU A 139 -6.96 43.25 -81.10
CA GLU A 139 -8.18 44.06 -81.01
C GLU A 139 -8.08 45.31 -81.90
N GLY A 140 -9.15 45.63 -82.62
CA GLY A 140 -9.21 46.81 -83.49
C GLY A 140 -10.03 46.60 -84.76
N ILE A 141 -9.94 47.60 -85.65
CA ILE A 141 -10.73 47.64 -86.89
C ILE A 141 -9.87 47.14 -88.05
N TYR A 142 -10.33 46.07 -88.69
CA TYR A 142 -9.75 45.49 -89.89
C TYR A 142 -10.59 45.89 -91.08
N ARG A 143 -9.95 46.33 -92.16
CA ARG A 143 -10.63 46.69 -93.41
C ARG A 143 -10.09 45.86 -94.55
N CYS A 144 -10.97 45.30 -95.36
CA CYS A 144 -10.60 44.78 -96.67
C CYS A 144 -11.01 45.78 -97.74
N ILE A 145 -10.12 46.00 -98.70
CA ILE A 145 -10.30 46.97 -99.79
C ILE A 145 -10.17 46.22 -101.11
N ALA A 146 -11.26 46.17 -101.86
CA ALA A 146 -11.30 45.60 -103.19
C ALA A 146 -11.17 46.69 -104.25
N THR A 147 -10.23 46.54 -105.18
CA THR A 147 -9.93 47.54 -106.22
C THR A 147 -9.80 46.87 -107.59
N ASN A 148 -10.41 47.46 -108.61
CA ASN A 148 -10.09 47.18 -110.01
C ASN A 148 -10.10 48.49 -110.82
N LYS A 149 -9.85 48.43 -112.13
CA LYS A 149 -9.85 49.63 -112.99
C LYS A 149 -11.19 50.36 -113.10
N ALA A 150 -12.30 49.76 -112.66
CA ALA A 150 -13.62 50.39 -112.65
C ALA A 150 -13.95 51.09 -111.32
N GLY A 151 -13.28 50.74 -110.22
CA GLY A 151 -13.56 51.37 -108.94
C GLY A 151 -12.93 50.67 -107.74
N ARG A 152 -13.33 51.15 -106.56
CA ARG A 152 -12.83 50.70 -105.26
C ARG A 152 -14.00 50.62 -104.28
N THR A 153 -14.04 49.56 -103.47
CA THR A 153 -14.99 49.41 -102.35
C THR A 153 -14.30 48.79 -101.15
N GLN A 154 -14.92 48.84 -99.97
CA GLN A 154 -14.33 48.33 -98.74
C GLN A 154 -15.37 47.73 -97.79
N ARG A 155 -14.92 46.89 -96.86
CA ARG A 155 -15.73 46.35 -95.75
C ARG A 155 -14.93 46.40 -94.44
N LEU A 156 -15.62 46.73 -93.34
CA LEU A 156 -15.04 46.88 -92.00
C LEU A 156 -15.40 45.70 -91.08
N PHE A 157 -14.43 45.25 -90.30
CA PHE A 157 -14.57 44.24 -89.25
C PHE A 157 -14.04 44.81 -87.93
N ASN A 158 -14.87 44.83 -86.90
CA ASN A 158 -14.50 45.28 -85.57
C ASN A 158 -14.24 44.07 -84.67
N ILE A 159 -12.98 43.84 -84.35
CA ILE A 159 -12.57 42.64 -83.59
C ILE A 159 -12.44 43.01 -82.12
N SER A 160 -13.23 42.35 -81.27
CA SER A 160 -13.08 42.39 -79.81
C SER A 160 -12.48 41.08 -79.31
N VAL A 161 -11.42 41.16 -78.50
CA VAL A 161 -10.70 39.98 -77.99
C VAL A 161 -11.19 39.63 -76.59
N TYR A 162 -11.71 38.42 -76.44
CA TYR A 162 -12.13 37.84 -75.18
C TYR A 162 -11.22 36.68 -74.76
N MET A 163 -11.29 36.35 -73.48
CA MET A 163 -10.45 35.34 -72.84
C MET A 163 -11.33 34.47 -71.94
N SER A 164 -11.43 33.18 -72.28
CA SER A 164 -12.05 32.18 -71.42
C SER A 164 -11.31 32.13 -70.07
N PRO A 165 -11.99 31.85 -68.95
CA PRO A 165 -11.34 31.82 -67.66
C PRO A 165 -10.23 30.75 -67.63
N TYR A 166 -9.11 31.06 -66.98
CA TYR A 166 -8.05 30.12 -66.63
C TYR A 166 -7.46 30.47 -65.26
N PHE A 167 -6.74 29.54 -64.63
CA PHE A 167 -6.08 29.80 -63.34
C PHE A 167 -4.67 30.36 -63.55
N GLU A 168 -4.38 31.50 -62.91
CA GLU A 168 -3.07 32.16 -62.88
C GLU A 168 -2.02 31.20 -62.28
N HIS A 169 -0.81 31.17 -62.86
CA HIS A 169 0.29 30.23 -62.56
C HIS A 169 0.12 28.79 -63.08
N GLN A 170 -0.12 28.63 -64.39
CA GLN A 170 0.03 27.34 -65.10
C GLN A 170 1.49 26.81 -65.20
N THR A 171 2.47 27.43 -64.53
CA THR A 171 3.89 27.02 -64.56
C THR A 171 4.17 25.77 -63.74
N GLU A 172 3.27 25.39 -62.84
CA GLU A 172 3.18 24.04 -62.31
C GLU A 172 1.80 23.53 -62.70
N ASN A 173 1.68 22.30 -63.18
CA ASN A 173 0.39 21.68 -63.49
C ASN A 173 -0.49 21.68 -62.23
N ILE A 174 -1.25 22.76 -61.99
CA ILE A 174 -2.24 22.82 -60.92
C ILE A 174 -3.31 21.82 -61.31
N SER A 175 -3.13 20.59 -60.82
CA SER A 175 -4.11 19.53 -60.96
C SER A 175 -5.48 20.08 -60.55
N ARG A 176 -6.50 19.81 -61.38
CA ARG A 176 -7.88 20.18 -61.07
C ARG A 176 -8.29 19.75 -59.65
N LEU A 177 -7.73 18.63 -59.15
CA LEU A 177 -7.85 18.17 -57.77
C LEU A 177 -6.61 18.55 -56.95
N GLN A 178 -6.83 19.21 -55.82
CA GLN A 178 -5.83 19.65 -54.85
C GLN A 178 -6.12 19.01 -53.49
N ILE A 179 -5.20 18.25 -52.94
CA ILE A 179 -5.35 17.68 -51.58
C ILE A 179 -4.79 18.69 -50.57
N LYS A 180 -5.59 19.09 -49.59
CA LYS A 180 -5.19 20.02 -48.53
C LYS A 180 -5.44 19.40 -47.17
N SER A 181 -4.37 19.06 -46.47
CA SER A 181 -4.43 18.61 -45.08
C SER A 181 -4.18 19.77 -44.13
N VAL A 182 -5.05 19.94 -43.14
CA VAL A 182 -4.97 21.02 -42.14
C VAL A 182 -5.24 20.48 -40.74
N ILE A 183 -4.52 20.99 -39.75
CA ILE A 183 -4.69 20.59 -38.36
C ILE A 183 -5.95 21.25 -37.78
N LEU A 184 -6.71 20.50 -36.97
CA LEU A 184 -7.88 20.99 -36.24
C LEU A 184 -7.58 22.32 -35.52
N ASN A 185 -8.53 23.24 -35.51
CA ASN A 185 -8.42 24.60 -34.95
C ASN A 185 -7.41 25.54 -35.65
N HIS A 186 -6.69 25.09 -36.68
CA HIS A 186 -5.91 26.00 -37.52
C HIS A 186 -6.80 26.69 -38.56
N THR A 187 -6.22 27.67 -39.27
CA THR A 187 -6.91 28.38 -40.34
C THR A 187 -6.58 27.75 -41.68
N LEU A 188 -7.60 27.34 -42.44
CA LEU A 188 -7.45 26.89 -43.82
C LEU A 188 -7.69 28.05 -44.78
N ILE A 189 -6.85 28.15 -45.80
CA ILE A 189 -6.96 29.14 -46.87
C ILE A 189 -6.97 28.39 -48.20
N LEU A 190 -8.05 28.57 -48.96
CA LEU A 190 -8.20 28.04 -50.31
C LEU A 190 -8.23 29.21 -51.30
N LEU A 191 -7.49 29.08 -52.39
CA LEU A 191 -7.32 30.13 -53.39
C LEU A 191 -8.11 29.80 -54.66
N CYS A 192 -8.58 30.84 -55.34
CA CYS A 192 -9.22 30.71 -56.64
C CYS A 192 -8.65 31.78 -57.57
N PRO A 193 -7.44 31.56 -58.11
CA PRO A 193 -6.71 32.55 -58.88
C PRO A 193 -7.19 32.60 -60.34
N ALA A 194 -8.52 32.66 -60.56
CA ALA A 194 -9.06 32.70 -61.92
C ALA A 194 -8.93 34.09 -62.54
N ILE A 195 -8.53 34.12 -63.81
CA ILE A 195 -8.43 35.30 -64.67
C ILE A 195 -9.22 35.00 -65.95
N GLY A 196 -9.90 36.01 -66.49
CA GLY A 196 -10.63 35.93 -67.75
C GLY A 196 -11.04 37.33 -68.19
N LEU A 197 -11.42 37.47 -69.46
CA LEU A 197 -11.96 38.70 -70.05
C LEU A 197 -13.24 38.32 -70.83
N PRO A 198 -14.44 38.71 -70.37
CA PRO A 198 -14.71 39.55 -69.21
C PRO A 198 -14.30 38.88 -67.88
N LYS A 199 -14.06 39.70 -66.85
CA LYS A 199 -13.63 39.22 -65.52
C LYS A 199 -14.61 38.16 -64.99
N PRO A 200 -14.16 36.94 -64.65
CA PRO A 200 -15.05 35.87 -64.24
C PRO A 200 -15.68 36.16 -62.86
N LYS A 201 -16.93 35.74 -62.71
CA LYS A 201 -17.61 35.63 -61.42
C LYS A 201 -17.16 34.34 -60.73
N LEU A 202 -16.92 34.41 -59.42
CA LEU A 202 -16.40 33.30 -58.63
C LEU A 202 -17.45 32.79 -57.66
N PHE A 203 -17.61 31.48 -57.61
CA PHE A 203 -18.55 30.77 -56.76
C PHE A 203 -17.81 29.69 -55.97
N TRP A 204 -18.13 29.55 -54.68
CA TRP A 204 -17.56 28.50 -53.84
C TRP A 204 -18.64 27.50 -53.45
N PHE A 205 -18.34 26.21 -53.55
CA PHE A 205 -19.22 25.12 -53.17
C PHE A 205 -18.56 24.26 -52.09
N TYR A 206 -19.36 23.78 -51.14
CA TYR A 206 -18.97 22.79 -50.13
C TYR A 206 -19.92 21.59 -50.21
N ASN A 207 -19.38 20.41 -50.49
CA ASN A 207 -20.15 19.17 -50.66
C ASN A 207 -21.36 19.32 -51.60
N GLY A 208 -21.15 20.02 -52.73
CA GLY A 208 -22.16 20.22 -53.79
C GLY A 208 -23.08 21.43 -53.58
N ASN A 209 -23.13 22.03 -52.40
CA ASN A 209 -23.95 23.20 -52.13
C ASN A 209 -23.12 24.48 -52.21
N GLU A 210 -23.65 25.53 -52.83
CA GLU A 210 -22.99 26.84 -52.82
C GLU A 210 -22.86 27.32 -51.37
N ILE A 211 -21.68 27.80 -51.00
CA ILE A 211 -21.38 28.30 -49.66
C ILE A 211 -22.14 29.61 -49.48
N GLN A 212 -23.36 29.49 -48.95
CA GLN A 212 -24.06 30.60 -48.36
C GLN A 212 -23.31 30.96 -47.07
N LEU A 213 -22.90 32.23 -46.89
CA LEU A 213 -22.12 32.75 -45.74
C LEU A 213 -22.87 32.69 -44.39
N LYS A 214 -23.71 31.68 -44.17
CA LYS A 214 -24.46 31.40 -42.94
C LYS A 214 -23.57 30.81 -41.83
N LYS A 215 -22.43 30.19 -42.18
CA LYS A 215 -21.44 29.65 -41.21
C LYS A 215 -20.48 30.76 -40.75
N LYS A 216 -20.57 31.16 -39.48
CA LYS A 216 -19.84 32.32 -38.90
C LYS A 216 -18.30 32.25 -38.99
N HIS A 217 -17.69 31.08 -39.18
CA HIS A 217 -16.24 30.90 -39.23
C HIS A 217 -15.64 30.81 -40.64
N MET A 218 -16.48 30.87 -41.69
CA MET A 218 -16.05 30.90 -43.09
C MET A 218 -16.15 32.32 -43.66
N LEU A 219 -15.10 32.77 -44.35
CA LEU A 219 -15.01 34.12 -44.92
C LEU A 219 -14.51 34.06 -46.36
N ILE A 220 -15.27 34.67 -47.28
CA ILE A 220 -14.83 34.88 -48.65
C ILE A 220 -14.26 36.30 -48.76
N LYS A 221 -12.99 36.42 -49.17
CA LYS A 221 -12.28 37.68 -49.35
C LYS A 221 -11.77 37.84 -50.78
N GLN A 222 -11.27 39.04 -51.10
CA GLN A 222 -10.69 39.37 -52.41
C GLN A 222 -11.65 39.11 -53.58
N ASN A 223 -12.90 39.56 -53.45
CA ASN A 223 -13.96 39.40 -54.45
C ASN A 223 -14.14 37.94 -54.92
N GLY A 224 -14.08 36.98 -54.00
CA GLY A 224 -14.25 35.56 -54.31
C GLY A 224 -12.95 34.77 -54.50
N LYS A 225 -11.81 35.44 -54.64
CA LYS A 225 -10.52 34.75 -54.90
C LYS A 225 -9.97 33.96 -53.72
N LYS A 226 -10.48 34.19 -52.50
CA LYS A 226 -9.94 33.56 -51.29
C LYS A 226 -11.05 33.11 -50.35
N LEU A 227 -11.14 31.81 -50.08
CA LEU A 227 -11.96 31.25 -49.02
C LEU A 227 -11.08 30.98 -47.79
N ILE A 228 -11.48 31.53 -46.64
CA ILE A 228 -10.79 31.38 -45.36
C ILE A 228 -11.72 30.68 -44.39
N ILE A 229 -11.27 29.59 -43.78
CA ILE A 229 -11.99 28.84 -42.75
C ILE A 229 -11.18 28.94 -41.46
N ASN A 230 -11.63 29.79 -40.53
CA ASN A 230 -10.95 30.01 -39.27
C ASN A 230 -11.30 28.91 -38.28
N LYS A 231 -10.31 28.45 -37.50
CA LYS A 231 -10.49 27.40 -36.49
C LYS A 231 -11.27 26.20 -37.04
N ILE A 232 -10.70 25.60 -38.10
CA ILE A 232 -11.36 24.52 -38.83
C ILE A 232 -11.73 23.36 -37.90
N LYS A 233 -12.93 22.81 -38.11
CA LYS A 233 -13.48 21.69 -37.34
C LYS A 233 -13.52 20.43 -38.19
N SER A 234 -13.73 19.27 -37.56
CA SER A 234 -13.95 18.00 -38.27
C SER A 234 -15.15 18.05 -39.22
N GLU A 235 -16.20 18.79 -38.88
CA GLU A 235 -17.41 19.00 -39.72
C GLU A 235 -17.17 19.83 -41.00
N ASP A 236 -15.99 20.46 -41.12
CA ASP A 236 -15.57 21.22 -42.29
C ASP A 236 -14.71 20.38 -43.25
N GLU A 237 -14.43 19.12 -42.92
CA GLU A 237 -13.79 18.16 -43.81
C GLU A 237 -14.67 17.86 -45.03
N GLY A 238 -14.06 17.79 -46.22
CA GLY A 238 -14.78 17.42 -47.43
C GLY A 238 -14.32 18.19 -48.66
N ARG A 239 -15.17 18.19 -49.67
CA ARG A 239 -14.84 18.70 -50.99
C ARG A 239 -15.30 20.13 -51.18
N TYR A 240 -14.34 21.02 -51.41
CA TYR A 240 -14.57 22.43 -51.74
C TYR A 240 -14.29 22.65 -53.23
N ILE A 241 -15.14 23.40 -53.91
CA ILE A 241 -14.97 23.69 -55.32
C ILE A 241 -15.02 25.20 -55.49
N CYS A 242 -13.98 25.80 -56.08
CA CYS A 242 -14.13 27.14 -56.64
C CYS A 242 -14.43 27.02 -58.13
N GLN A 243 -15.56 27.58 -58.53
CA GLN A 243 -15.97 27.69 -59.93
C GLN A 243 -15.83 29.14 -60.38
N ALA A 244 -15.20 29.34 -61.54
CA ALA A 244 -15.02 30.65 -62.16
C ALA A 244 -15.70 30.67 -63.53
N THR A 245 -16.61 31.62 -63.73
CA THR A 245 -17.49 31.68 -64.91
C THR A 245 -17.50 33.07 -65.54
N ASN A 246 -17.30 33.16 -66.86
CA ASN A 246 -17.62 34.35 -67.65
C ASN A 246 -18.50 33.97 -68.86
N THR A 247 -18.77 34.91 -69.76
CA THR A 247 -19.62 34.69 -70.95
C THR A 247 -19.01 33.73 -71.97
N ILE A 248 -17.71 33.45 -71.88
CA ILE A 248 -16.99 32.56 -72.80
C ILE A 248 -16.91 31.14 -72.26
N GLY A 249 -16.76 30.96 -70.94
CA GLY A 249 -16.62 29.63 -70.36
C GLY A 249 -16.62 29.58 -68.85
N THR A 250 -16.50 28.34 -68.35
CA THR A 250 -16.50 27.99 -66.93
C THR A 250 -15.35 27.02 -66.65
N ILE A 251 -14.62 27.25 -65.56
CA ILE A 251 -13.59 26.34 -65.04
C ILE A 251 -13.80 26.13 -63.55
N ASP A 252 -13.23 25.05 -63.01
CA ASP A 252 -13.27 24.74 -61.59
C ASP A 252 -11.94 24.19 -61.07
N ILE A 253 -11.67 24.49 -59.80
CA ILE A 253 -10.62 23.84 -59.00
C ILE A 253 -11.26 23.18 -57.78
N ILE A 254 -10.89 21.94 -57.54
CA ILE A 254 -11.43 21.08 -56.49
C ILE A 254 -10.38 20.93 -55.41
N TYR A 255 -10.75 21.25 -54.17
CA TYR A 255 -9.95 21.01 -52.98
C TYR A 255 -10.57 19.85 -52.19
N ASP A 256 -9.81 18.77 -52.04
CA ASP A 256 -10.13 17.68 -51.11
C ASP A 256 -9.45 17.98 -49.77
N VAL A 257 -10.25 18.48 -48.84
CA VAL A 257 -9.76 18.97 -47.55
C VAL A 257 -9.85 17.85 -46.53
N ASN A 258 -8.70 17.50 -45.96
CA ASN A 258 -8.58 16.53 -44.86
C ASN A 258 -8.28 17.27 -43.56
N VAL A 259 -9.09 17.04 -42.53
CA VAL A 259 -8.88 17.64 -41.20
C VAL A 259 -8.14 16.64 -40.33
N MET A 260 -6.89 16.97 -40.00
CA MET A 260 -6.05 16.17 -39.13
C MET A 260 -6.24 16.56 -37.67
N MET A 261 -6.31 15.58 -36.79
CA MET A 261 -6.46 15.76 -35.34
C MET A 261 -5.19 15.29 -34.64
N PRO A 262 -4.49 16.18 -33.90
CA PRO A 262 -3.32 15.79 -33.13
C PRO A 262 -3.71 14.78 -32.04
N PRO A 263 -2.76 13.96 -31.56
CA PRO A 263 -3.06 12.95 -30.56
C PRO A 263 -3.61 13.59 -29.27
N ARG A 264 -4.65 13.01 -28.69
CA ARG A 264 -5.25 13.44 -27.42
C ARG A 264 -5.59 12.24 -26.56
N PHE A 265 -5.14 12.25 -25.31
CA PHE A 265 -5.49 11.21 -24.34
C PHE A 265 -6.96 11.29 -23.94
N THR A 266 -7.63 10.13 -23.89
CA THR A 266 -9.03 10.05 -23.44
C THR A 266 -9.15 10.28 -21.94
N LYS A 267 -10.36 10.56 -21.46
CA LYS A 267 -10.61 10.80 -20.02
C LYS A 267 -10.25 9.60 -19.12
N GLU A 268 -10.34 8.38 -19.64
CA GLU A 268 -9.93 7.15 -18.92
C GLU A 268 -8.44 7.20 -18.51
N ASN A 269 -7.58 7.73 -19.38
CA ASN A 269 -6.17 7.92 -19.05
C ASN A 269 -5.95 9.09 -18.08
N ASN A 270 -6.69 10.19 -18.25
CA ASN A 270 -6.45 11.38 -17.44
C ASN A 270 -6.76 11.15 -15.94
N GLY A 271 -7.69 10.26 -15.60
CA GLY A 271 -7.94 9.89 -14.20
C GLY A 271 -6.81 9.04 -13.59
N MET A 272 -6.25 8.14 -14.39
CA MET A 272 -5.23 7.19 -13.94
C MET A 272 -3.83 7.81 -13.86
N PHE A 273 -3.48 8.66 -14.82
CA PHE A 273 -2.18 9.35 -14.93
C PHE A 273 -2.10 10.66 -14.14
N ALA A 274 -3.19 11.13 -13.53
CA ALA A 274 -3.19 12.41 -12.80
C ALA A 274 -2.38 12.37 -11.49
N ASN A 275 -2.23 11.20 -10.88
CA ASN A 275 -1.64 11.05 -9.56
C ASN A 275 -0.62 9.91 -9.53
N LYS A 276 0.36 10.04 -8.63
CA LYS A 276 1.25 8.94 -8.26
C LYS A 276 0.41 7.75 -7.74
N GLN A 277 0.67 6.56 -8.27
CA GLN A 277 0.00 5.34 -7.84
C GLN A 277 0.96 4.44 -7.08
N SER A 278 0.46 3.81 -6.01
CA SER A 278 1.25 2.91 -5.16
C SER A 278 0.69 1.51 -5.26
N TYR A 279 1.57 0.55 -5.50
CA TYR A 279 1.26 -0.87 -5.64
C TYR A 279 2.08 -1.69 -4.66
N LYS A 280 1.60 -2.89 -4.33
CA LYS A 280 2.34 -3.86 -3.53
C LYS A 280 3.26 -4.69 -4.42
N ASN A 281 4.40 -5.09 -3.87
CA ASN A 281 5.30 -6.04 -4.54
C ASN A 281 4.55 -7.34 -4.88
N GLY A 282 4.69 -7.80 -6.12
CA GLY A 282 4.01 -8.97 -6.67
C GLY A 282 2.64 -8.69 -7.29
N GLU A 283 2.10 -7.47 -7.18
CA GLU A 283 0.83 -7.13 -7.85
C GLU A 283 0.97 -7.01 -9.36
N TYR A 284 -0.16 -7.22 -10.03
CA TYR A 284 -0.31 -7.06 -11.47
C TYR A 284 -0.51 -5.58 -11.83
N LEU A 285 0.29 -5.08 -12.77
CA LEU A 285 0.14 -3.72 -13.30
C LEU A 285 -0.29 -3.76 -14.76
N ARG A 286 -1.30 -2.96 -15.11
CA ARG A 286 -1.69 -2.70 -16.49
C ARG A 286 -1.88 -1.21 -16.70
N LEU A 287 -1.03 -0.60 -17.51
CA LEU A 287 -1.12 0.84 -17.81
C LEU A 287 -1.71 1.05 -19.22
N PRO A 288 -2.81 1.81 -19.34
CA PRO A 288 -3.44 2.13 -20.63
C PRO A 288 -2.75 3.32 -21.32
N CYS A 289 -2.83 3.34 -22.65
CA CYS A 289 -2.49 4.47 -23.51
C CYS A 289 -3.57 4.69 -24.59
N SER A 290 -4.82 4.81 -24.13
CA SER A 290 -5.97 5.27 -24.93
C SER A 290 -5.80 6.69 -25.48
N VAL A 291 -5.50 6.79 -26.78
CA VAL A 291 -5.30 8.06 -27.50
C VAL A 291 -6.20 8.13 -28.72
N GLU A 292 -6.84 9.29 -28.90
CA GLU A 292 -7.59 9.65 -30.10
C GLU A 292 -6.70 10.49 -31.02
N GLY A 293 -6.85 10.35 -32.34
CA GLY A 293 -6.14 11.17 -33.30
C GLY A 293 -6.50 10.78 -34.73
N LYS A 294 -6.29 11.71 -35.67
CA LYS A 294 -6.48 11.49 -37.10
C LYS A 294 -5.30 12.09 -37.87
N PRO A 295 -4.44 11.30 -38.51
CA PRO A 295 -4.44 9.83 -38.60
C PRO A 295 -4.28 9.14 -37.24
N VAL A 296 -4.58 7.84 -37.18
CA VAL A 296 -4.45 7.03 -35.95
C VAL A 296 -3.01 7.15 -35.40
N PRO A 297 -2.82 7.62 -34.15
CA PRO A 297 -1.48 7.82 -33.59
C PRO A 297 -0.72 6.52 -33.33
N VAL A 298 0.59 6.55 -33.54
CA VAL A 298 1.51 5.48 -33.11
C VAL A 298 1.89 5.71 -31.65
N ARG A 299 1.85 4.66 -30.83
CA ARG A 299 2.17 4.69 -29.40
C ARG A 299 3.60 4.20 -29.15
N ARG A 300 4.32 4.88 -28.26
CA ARG A 300 5.63 4.46 -27.74
C ARG A 300 5.66 4.65 -26.24
N TRP A 301 6.24 3.70 -25.53
CA TRP A 301 6.36 3.77 -24.08
C TRP A 301 7.81 4.02 -23.64
N PHE A 302 7.95 4.74 -22.53
CA PHE A 302 9.22 5.04 -21.88
C PHE A 302 9.13 4.78 -20.37
N PHE A 303 10.17 4.22 -19.78
CA PHE A 303 10.36 4.03 -18.35
C PHE A 303 11.58 4.83 -17.92
N ASN A 304 11.40 5.79 -17.01
CA ASN A 304 12.45 6.71 -16.55
C ASN A 304 13.22 7.36 -17.73
N GLY A 305 12.48 7.76 -18.77
CA GLY A 305 13.01 8.41 -19.98
C GLY A 305 13.65 7.46 -21.01
N LYS A 306 13.78 6.16 -20.72
CA LYS A 306 14.33 5.17 -21.66
C LYS A 306 13.20 4.37 -22.33
N SER A 307 13.33 4.07 -23.61
CA SER A 307 12.31 3.29 -24.34
C SER A 307 12.16 1.89 -23.74
N ILE A 308 10.92 1.48 -23.48
CA ILE A 308 10.60 0.19 -22.83
C ILE A 308 10.65 -1.00 -23.82
N ALA A 309 10.86 -0.75 -25.12
CA ALA A 309 10.95 -1.79 -26.14
C ALA A 309 12.07 -2.84 -25.88
N GLN A 310 12.93 -2.60 -24.89
CA GLN A 310 14.07 -3.45 -24.52
C GLN A 310 13.88 -4.23 -23.21
N LEU A 311 12.79 -4.04 -22.46
CA LEU A 311 12.57 -4.72 -21.17
C LEU A 311 11.76 -6.03 -21.36
N PRO A 312 12.35 -7.23 -21.16
CA PRO A 312 11.71 -8.50 -21.52
C PRO A 312 10.45 -8.84 -20.71
N ARG A 313 10.32 -8.28 -19.50
CA ARG A 313 9.24 -8.58 -18.55
C ARG A 313 7.98 -7.75 -18.78
N ILE A 314 8.04 -6.73 -19.64
CA ILE A 314 6.90 -5.85 -19.93
C ILE A 314 6.22 -6.31 -21.22
N ARG A 315 4.95 -6.69 -21.12
CA ARG A 315 4.15 -7.16 -22.26
C ARG A 315 3.42 -5.98 -22.91
N PHE A 316 3.59 -5.81 -24.22
CA PHE A 316 2.80 -4.87 -25.02
C PHE A 316 1.55 -5.56 -25.57
N VAL A 317 0.38 -4.98 -25.34
CA VAL A 317 -0.91 -5.52 -25.79
C VAL A 317 -1.61 -4.53 -26.71
N TYR A 318 -2.22 -5.05 -27.79
CA TYR A 318 -2.95 -4.28 -28.82
C TYR A 318 -2.13 -3.07 -29.34
N ASP A 319 -0.95 -3.35 -29.91
CA ASP A 319 -0.04 -2.34 -30.47
C ASP A 319 0.29 -1.22 -29.46
N GLY A 320 0.61 -1.61 -28.23
CA GLY A 320 1.00 -0.69 -27.16
C GLY A 320 -0.15 0.13 -26.58
N LEU A 321 -1.42 -0.25 -26.82
CA LEU A 321 -2.56 0.31 -26.09
C LEU A 321 -2.45 0.03 -24.59
N TYR A 322 -1.92 -1.14 -24.21
CA TYR A 322 -1.57 -1.44 -22.83
C TYR A 322 -0.13 -1.92 -22.73
N ILE A 323 0.51 -1.57 -21.61
CA ILE A 323 1.66 -2.31 -21.11
C ILE A 323 1.26 -3.04 -19.84
N GLU A 324 1.75 -4.27 -19.69
CA GLU A 324 1.40 -5.15 -18.58
C GLU A 324 2.67 -5.71 -17.92
N ILE A 325 2.65 -5.77 -16.59
CA ILE A 325 3.67 -6.37 -15.74
C ILE A 325 2.94 -7.35 -14.83
N GLU A 326 3.28 -8.64 -14.96
CA GLU A 326 2.57 -9.69 -14.23
C GLU A 326 2.84 -9.65 -12.72
N TYR A 327 4.09 -9.39 -12.33
CA TYR A 327 4.53 -9.38 -10.94
C TYR A 327 5.44 -8.19 -10.66
N LEU A 328 4.90 -7.11 -10.10
CA LEU A 328 5.68 -5.90 -9.78
C LEU A 328 6.83 -6.17 -8.80
N THR A 329 7.94 -5.48 -9.01
CA THR A 329 9.12 -5.47 -8.15
C THR A 329 9.51 -4.05 -7.80
N LEU A 330 10.36 -3.87 -6.78
CA LEU A 330 10.88 -2.54 -6.41
C LEU A 330 11.59 -1.82 -7.57
N ASN A 331 12.19 -2.55 -8.51
CA ASN A 331 12.87 -1.99 -9.68
C ASN A 331 11.92 -1.41 -10.73
N ASP A 332 10.63 -1.68 -10.61
CA ASP A 332 9.60 -1.18 -11.52
C ASP A 332 9.01 0.15 -11.06
N ALA A 333 9.39 0.59 -9.86
CA ALA A 333 9.06 1.91 -9.37
C ALA A 333 9.76 2.97 -10.24
N GLY A 334 8.99 3.96 -10.67
CA GLY A 334 9.47 5.00 -11.56
C GLY A 334 8.37 5.56 -12.45
N ARG A 335 8.79 6.39 -13.40
CA ARG A 335 7.91 7.14 -14.27
C ARG A 335 7.69 6.41 -15.59
N TYR A 336 6.45 6.01 -15.86
CA TYR A 336 6.02 5.43 -17.12
C TYR A 336 5.38 6.51 -17.98
N THR A 337 5.89 6.71 -19.18
CA THR A 337 5.38 7.72 -20.11
C THR A 337 4.89 7.04 -21.38
N CYS A 338 3.66 7.30 -21.78
CA CYS A 338 3.20 6.98 -23.12
C CYS A 338 3.27 8.22 -24.01
N LEU A 339 3.96 8.10 -25.13
CA LEU A 339 4.04 9.09 -26.20
C LEU A 339 3.19 8.61 -27.37
N ALA A 340 2.29 9.44 -27.85
CA ALA A 340 1.49 9.21 -29.04
C ALA A 340 1.82 10.25 -30.11
N GLU A 341 2.07 9.80 -31.34
CA GLU A 341 2.54 10.65 -32.45
C GLU A 341 1.76 10.35 -33.74
N ASN A 342 1.37 11.40 -34.46
CA ASN A 342 0.89 11.32 -35.84
C ASN A 342 1.39 12.52 -36.66
N SER A 343 1.03 12.60 -37.94
CA SER A 343 1.43 13.70 -38.83
C SER A 343 0.88 15.08 -38.44
N ALA A 344 -0.06 15.15 -37.48
CA ALA A 344 -0.65 16.38 -36.99
C ALA A 344 0.01 16.89 -35.70
N GLY A 345 0.80 16.04 -35.02
CA GLY A 345 1.52 16.40 -33.80
C GLY A 345 1.77 15.21 -32.90
N HIS A 346 2.12 15.50 -31.65
CA HIS A 346 2.36 14.51 -30.62
C HIS A 346 1.68 14.93 -29.32
N ALA A 347 1.44 13.95 -28.45
CA ALA A 347 1.07 14.18 -27.06
C ALA A 347 1.72 13.11 -26.20
N GLU A 348 2.10 13.48 -24.98
CA GLU A 348 2.61 12.54 -23.98
C GLU A 348 1.80 12.63 -22.68
N ASN A 349 1.74 11.51 -21.98
CA ASN A 349 1.19 11.44 -20.64
C ASN A 349 2.04 10.49 -19.79
N HIS A 350 2.19 10.79 -18.51
CA HIS A 350 3.08 10.05 -17.62
C HIS A 350 2.44 9.74 -16.26
N ILE A 351 2.81 8.62 -15.68
CA ILE A 351 2.37 8.16 -14.38
C ILE A 351 3.57 7.72 -13.56
N ASP A 352 3.64 8.17 -12.31
CA ASP A 352 4.66 7.75 -11.37
C ASP A 352 4.12 6.56 -10.57
N ILE A 353 4.78 5.42 -10.73
CA ILE A 353 4.48 4.19 -10.03
C ILE A 353 5.45 4.02 -8.88
N ASP A 354 4.90 3.73 -7.71
CA ASP A 354 5.66 3.33 -6.54
C ASP A 354 5.33 1.89 -6.19
N VAL A 355 6.34 1.13 -5.80
CA VAL A 355 6.18 -0.26 -5.37
C VAL A 355 6.67 -0.38 -3.95
N SER A 356 5.83 -0.92 -3.08
CA SER A 356 6.11 -1.03 -1.65
C SER A 356 5.85 -2.45 -1.17
N ILE A 357 6.52 -2.84 -0.09
CA ILE A 357 6.35 -4.14 0.57
C ILE A 357 5.64 -3.87 1.90
N PRO A 358 4.42 -4.40 2.13
CA PRO A 358 3.74 -4.23 3.40
C PRO A 358 4.57 -4.85 4.53
N PRO A 359 4.44 -4.35 5.77
CA PRO A 359 5.19 -4.90 6.88
C PRO A 359 4.82 -6.38 7.10
N VAL A 360 5.79 -7.20 7.48
CA VAL A 360 5.62 -8.60 7.87
C VAL A 360 6.54 -8.88 9.06
N PHE A 361 5.99 -9.49 10.12
CA PHE A 361 6.78 -9.83 11.30
C PHE A 361 7.87 -10.85 10.97
N ASN A 362 9.02 -10.70 11.61
CA ASN A 362 10.13 -11.64 11.42
C ASN A 362 9.84 -13.02 12.03
N ASP A 363 8.89 -13.11 12.96
CA ASP A 363 8.35 -14.34 13.50
C ASP A 363 6.86 -14.52 13.15
N SER A 364 6.32 -15.71 13.39
CA SER A 364 4.93 -16.06 13.08
C SER A 364 3.97 -15.88 14.26
N LEU A 365 4.40 -15.23 15.35
CA LEU A 365 3.61 -15.13 16.58
C LEU A 365 2.74 -13.87 16.57
N SER A 366 1.42 -14.04 16.51
CA SER A 366 0.47 -12.93 16.62
C SER A 366 0.26 -12.46 18.07
N GLN A 367 0.56 -13.32 19.03
CA GLN A 367 0.46 -13.04 20.47
C GLN A 367 1.59 -13.72 21.26
N VAL A 368 2.18 -12.99 22.19
CA VAL A 368 3.26 -13.47 23.08
C VAL A 368 2.83 -13.25 24.53
N LYS A 369 3.06 -14.24 25.40
CA LYS A 369 2.86 -14.09 26.85
C LYS A 369 4.19 -13.81 27.53
N ILE A 370 4.23 -12.81 28.39
CA ILE A 370 5.43 -12.35 29.08
C ILE A 370 5.14 -12.33 30.58
N GLN A 371 5.93 -13.07 31.35
CA GLN A 371 5.86 -13.08 32.80
C GLN A 371 6.99 -12.21 33.34
N ALA A 372 6.64 -11.10 33.98
CA ALA A 372 7.59 -10.09 34.42
C ALA A 372 7.69 -10.06 35.95
N LEU A 373 8.92 -10.14 36.47
CA LEU A 373 9.16 -9.99 37.91
C LEU A 373 9.03 -8.50 38.29
N ILE A 374 8.35 -8.17 39.39
CA ILE A 374 8.26 -6.80 39.89
C ILE A 374 9.68 -6.22 40.12
N ASN A 375 9.88 -4.95 39.78
CA ASN A 375 11.15 -4.20 39.77
C ASN A 375 12.21 -4.71 38.77
N SER A 376 11.86 -5.62 37.86
CA SER A 376 12.75 -6.02 36.76
C SER A 376 12.61 -5.12 35.53
N THR A 377 13.49 -5.31 34.55
CA THR A 377 13.37 -4.71 33.22
C THR A 377 13.05 -5.79 32.21
N VAL A 378 12.03 -5.56 31.37
CA VAL A 378 11.56 -6.51 30.36
C VAL A 378 11.46 -5.82 29.00
N SER A 379 11.83 -6.53 27.94
CA SER A 379 11.75 -6.05 26.56
C SER A 379 10.66 -6.78 25.77
N LEU A 380 9.88 -6.02 25.02
CA LEU A 380 8.88 -6.51 24.08
C LEU A 380 9.35 -6.21 22.65
N VAL A 381 9.72 -7.26 21.90
CA VAL A 381 10.29 -7.14 20.54
C VAL A 381 9.23 -7.38 19.46
N CYS A 382 9.03 -6.39 18.60
CA CYS A 382 8.03 -6.33 17.54
C CYS A 382 8.62 -6.17 16.13
N SER A 383 9.84 -6.67 15.90
CA SER A 383 10.56 -6.48 14.63
C SER A 383 9.80 -7.02 13.39
N ALA A 384 9.69 -6.16 12.37
CA ALA A 384 9.07 -6.45 11.09
C ALA A 384 9.92 -5.95 9.92
N TYR A 385 9.93 -6.70 8.82
CA TYR A 385 10.50 -6.24 7.55
C TYR A 385 9.43 -5.57 6.70
N GLY A 386 9.82 -4.61 5.86
CA GLY A 386 8.93 -3.92 4.93
C GLY A 386 9.66 -2.84 4.15
N PHE A 387 9.07 -2.37 3.06
CA PHE A 387 9.60 -1.27 2.28
C PHE A 387 8.49 -0.26 1.93
N PRO A 388 8.58 1.02 2.33
CA PRO A 388 9.62 1.61 3.18
C PRO A 388 9.71 0.93 4.55
N LYS A 389 10.84 1.12 5.25
CA LYS A 389 11.05 0.53 6.58
C LYS A 389 9.85 0.86 7.49
N PRO A 390 9.23 -0.13 8.17
CA PRO A 390 8.09 0.13 9.03
C PRO A 390 8.43 1.04 10.20
N THR A 391 7.46 1.84 10.63
CA THR A 391 7.45 2.58 11.89
C THR A 391 6.56 1.84 12.89
N TYR A 392 6.80 2.06 14.19
CA TYR A 392 6.15 1.30 15.25
C TYR A 392 5.39 2.22 16.21
N ASN A 393 4.15 1.85 16.52
CA ASN A 393 3.35 2.50 17.53
C ASN A 393 2.96 1.48 18.61
N TRP A 394 3.18 1.84 19.87
CA TRP A 394 2.86 1.00 21.02
C TRP A 394 1.65 1.54 21.80
N SER A 395 0.79 0.64 22.25
CA SER A 395 -0.38 0.96 23.07
C SER A 395 -0.55 -0.05 24.20
N LEU A 396 -1.07 0.40 25.35
CA LEU A 396 -1.47 -0.43 26.47
C LEU A 396 -2.98 -0.36 26.62
N GLU A 397 -3.67 -1.51 26.56
CA GLU A 397 -5.13 -1.59 26.68
C GLU A 397 -5.88 -0.56 25.81
N THR A 398 -5.39 -0.37 24.57
CA THR A 398 -5.86 0.61 23.55
C THR A 398 -5.44 2.07 23.76
N ASN A 399 -4.89 2.45 24.91
CA ASN A 399 -4.33 3.78 25.13
C ASN A 399 -2.93 3.87 24.54
N LEU A 400 -2.68 4.89 23.72
CA LEU A 400 -1.39 5.11 23.09
C LEU A 400 -0.36 5.53 24.15
N LEU A 401 0.80 4.89 24.15
CA LEU A 401 1.85 5.18 25.12
C LEU A 401 2.64 6.41 24.65
N LEU A 402 2.41 7.56 25.30
CA LEU A 402 2.85 8.89 24.88
C LEU A 402 4.37 9.18 24.94
N ASN A 403 5.20 8.22 25.35
CA ASN A 403 6.67 8.35 25.42
C ASN A 403 7.35 7.05 24.98
N THR A 404 6.79 6.37 23.98
CA THR A 404 7.44 5.20 23.39
C THR A 404 8.35 5.61 22.26
N THR A 405 9.50 4.96 22.15
CA THR A 405 10.37 5.09 21.00
C THR A 405 9.62 4.62 19.76
N GLU A 406 9.80 5.27 18.60
CA GLU A 406 9.36 4.76 17.29
C GLU A 406 10.16 3.50 16.87
N ASP A 407 10.67 2.77 17.85
CA ASP A 407 11.54 1.62 17.70
C ASP A 407 10.72 0.32 17.74
N GLU A 408 11.31 -0.71 17.16
CA GLU A 408 10.73 -2.06 17.10
C GLU A 408 10.70 -2.79 18.45
N GLU A 409 11.20 -2.16 19.52
CA GLU A 409 11.34 -2.71 20.86
C GLU A 409 10.80 -1.73 21.90
N LEU A 410 9.93 -2.23 22.78
CA LEU A 410 9.46 -1.49 23.96
C LEU A 410 10.11 -2.06 25.21
N ILE A 411 10.85 -1.22 25.94
CA ILE A 411 11.49 -1.58 27.20
C ILE A 411 10.63 -1.08 28.36
N LEU A 412 10.18 -2.01 29.20
CA LEU A 412 9.50 -1.74 30.45
C LEU A 412 10.53 -1.80 31.57
N GLU A 413 10.92 -0.66 32.13
CA GLU A 413 11.86 -0.58 33.25
C GLU A 413 11.12 -0.54 34.59
N ASN A 414 11.72 -1.13 35.62
CA ASN A 414 11.17 -1.13 36.98
C ASN A 414 9.70 -1.59 37.04
N VAL A 415 9.39 -2.72 36.40
CA VAL A 415 8.03 -3.23 36.19
C VAL A 415 7.23 -3.27 37.50
N GLN A 416 6.02 -2.72 37.47
CA GLN A 416 5.07 -2.66 38.59
C GLN A 416 3.76 -3.38 38.24
N ILE A 417 2.90 -3.64 39.24
CA ILE A 417 1.64 -4.39 39.05
C ILE A 417 0.72 -3.74 38.00
N ASN A 418 0.69 -2.41 37.96
CA ASN A 418 -0.10 -1.63 36.99
C ASN A 418 0.43 -1.71 35.55
N ASP A 419 1.64 -2.24 35.33
CA ASP A 419 2.15 -2.53 33.99
C ASP A 419 1.59 -3.85 33.44
N THR A 420 0.83 -4.61 34.24
CA THR A 420 0.07 -5.78 33.77
C THR A 420 -0.98 -5.33 32.75
N GLY A 421 -1.03 -6.00 31.61
CA GLY A 421 -2.02 -5.71 30.59
C GLY A 421 -1.66 -6.26 29.22
N ILE A 422 -2.41 -5.80 28.22
CA ILE A 422 -2.18 -6.17 26.82
C ILE A 422 -1.49 -5.00 26.13
N TYR A 423 -0.22 -5.18 25.80
CA TYR A 423 0.53 -4.26 24.95
C TYR A 423 0.31 -4.66 23.50
N GLU A 424 -0.08 -3.71 22.65
CA GLU A 424 -0.19 -3.92 21.22
C GLU A 424 0.83 -3.04 20.50
N CYS A 425 1.66 -3.70 19.71
CA CYS A 425 2.56 -3.05 18.78
C CYS A 425 1.93 -3.08 17.38
N ILE A 426 1.95 -1.92 16.73
CA ILE A 426 1.46 -1.72 15.38
C ILE A 426 2.66 -1.34 14.51
N ALA A 427 3.09 -2.26 13.65
CA ALA A 427 4.11 -2.00 12.65
C ALA A 427 3.45 -1.56 11.34
N MET A 428 3.77 -0.37 10.84
CA MET A 428 3.11 0.21 9.69
C MET A 428 4.07 0.86 8.72
N ASN A 429 3.72 0.82 7.44
CA ASN A 429 4.26 1.72 6.43
C ASN A 429 3.12 2.11 5.48
N ARG A 430 3.43 2.92 4.47
CA ARG A 430 2.42 3.36 3.48
C ARG A 430 1.73 2.22 2.70
N ALA A 431 2.25 1.00 2.73
CA ALA A 431 1.69 -0.16 2.02
C ALA A 431 0.76 -1.02 2.88
N GLY A 432 0.81 -0.86 4.20
CA GLY A 432 -0.03 -1.62 5.11
C GLY A 432 0.40 -1.52 6.56
N GLU A 433 -0.37 -2.20 7.38
CA GLU A 433 -0.25 -2.21 8.83
C GLU A 433 -0.48 -3.64 9.32
N ILE A 434 0.34 -4.07 10.29
CA ILE A 434 0.20 -5.34 11.01
C ILE A 434 0.29 -5.10 12.51
N ARG A 435 -0.28 -6.01 13.29
CA ARG A 435 -0.40 -5.87 14.75
C ARG A 435 0.06 -7.13 15.47
N LYS A 436 0.77 -6.95 16.59
CA LYS A 436 1.22 -8.03 17.47
C LYS A 436 0.92 -7.68 18.92
N ARG A 437 0.39 -8.65 19.67
CA ARG A 437 -0.02 -8.45 21.07
C ARG A 437 0.94 -9.14 22.05
N PHE A 438 1.24 -8.46 23.15
CA PHE A 438 2.00 -8.99 24.27
C PHE A 438 1.11 -8.95 25.51
N VAL A 439 0.84 -10.11 26.10
CA VAL A 439 0.14 -10.21 27.38
C VAL A 439 1.20 -10.22 28.46
N VAL A 440 1.34 -9.10 29.17
CA VAL A 440 2.30 -8.95 30.25
C VAL A 440 1.58 -9.23 31.56
N GLU A 441 2.03 -10.25 32.27
CA GLU A 441 1.55 -10.62 33.60
C GLU A 441 2.70 -10.40 34.59
N THR A 442 2.51 -9.51 35.57
CA THR A 442 3.52 -9.28 36.59
C THR A 442 3.38 -10.23 37.77
N TYR A 443 4.49 -10.62 38.38
CA TYR A 443 4.51 -11.44 39.57
C TYR A 443 5.62 -11.02 40.54
N GLU A 444 5.44 -11.35 41.81
CA GLU A 444 6.46 -11.22 42.84
C GLU A 444 6.63 -12.59 43.51
N LEU A 445 7.88 -13.01 43.67
CA LEU A 445 8.19 -14.26 44.34
C LEU A 445 7.74 -14.18 45.80
N PRO A 446 7.22 -15.29 46.37
CA PRO A 446 6.80 -15.28 47.76
C PRO A 446 8.02 -15.11 48.66
N SER A 447 7.92 -14.21 49.64
CA SER A 447 8.99 -13.93 50.60
C SER A 447 8.41 -13.85 52.01
N ILE A 448 9.00 -14.60 52.93
CA ILE A 448 8.66 -14.55 54.36
C ILE A 448 9.41 -13.39 55.01
N HIS A 449 8.69 -12.53 55.71
CA HIS A 449 9.27 -11.47 56.52
C HIS A 449 9.77 -12.04 57.85
N LEU A 450 11.04 -11.78 58.15
CA LEU A 450 11.64 -12.18 59.41
C LEU A 450 11.22 -11.20 60.50
N ASN A 451 10.35 -11.63 61.39
CA ASN A 451 10.15 -10.96 62.68
C ASN A 451 11.41 -11.22 63.54
N ASN A 452 11.80 -10.28 64.41
CA ASN A 452 12.99 -10.36 65.30
C ASN A 452 12.98 -11.57 66.28
N GLU A 453 12.03 -12.47 66.16
CA GLU A 453 11.91 -13.71 66.91
C GLU A 453 12.94 -14.74 66.43
N THR A 454 13.64 -15.34 67.38
CA THR A 454 14.58 -16.42 67.11
C THR A 454 13.86 -17.64 66.56
N ASN A 455 14.48 -18.37 65.63
CA ASN A 455 13.98 -19.67 65.15
C ASN A 455 13.85 -20.72 66.26
N ARG A 456 14.30 -20.43 67.48
CA ARG A 456 14.18 -21.26 68.67
C ARG A 456 13.27 -20.54 69.67
N ILE A 457 12.14 -21.17 70.01
CA ILE A 457 11.13 -20.61 70.90
C ILE A 457 10.98 -21.55 72.09
N ILE A 458 11.20 -21.04 73.30
CA ILE A 458 11.09 -21.78 74.55
C ILE A 458 9.81 -21.34 75.26
N VAL A 459 8.93 -22.29 75.53
CA VAL A 459 7.61 -22.04 76.13
C VAL A 459 7.48 -22.90 77.38
N ARG A 460 6.94 -22.36 78.48
CA ARG A 460 6.67 -23.20 79.65
C ARG A 460 5.38 -23.97 79.48
N ARG A 461 5.28 -25.13 80.13
CA ARG A 461 4.04 -25.90 80.18
C ARG A 461 2.87 -25.02 80.67
N ASN A 462 1.70 -25.15 80.03
CA ASN A 462 0.50 -24.33 80.25
C ASN A 462 0.59 -22.85 79.84
N GLU A 463 1.72 -22.38 79.32
CA GLU A 463 1.76 -21.09 78.61
C GLU A 463 1.29 -21.28 77.16
N SER A 464 1.18 -20.18 76.43
CA SER A 464 0.80 -20.15 75.02
C SER A 464 1.97 -19.75 74.13
N PHE A 465 1.89 -20.15 72.85
CA PHE A 465 2.71 -19.56 71.79
C PHE A 465 1.86 -19.25 70.57
N ASN A 466 2.29 -18.25 69.80
CA ASN A 466 1.75 -17.93 68.49
C ASN A 466 2.89 -17.95 67.47
N LEU A 467 2.76 -18.75 66.41
CA LEU A 467 3.71 -18.73 65.30
C LEU A 467 3.07 -18.01 64.13
N GLU A 468 3.67 -16.90 63.73
CA GLU A 468 3.24 -16.13 62.57
C GLU A 468 4.22 -16.32 61.41
N CYS A 469 3.68 -16.38 60.19
CA CYS A 469 4.47 -16.43 58.97
C CYS A 469 4.04 -15.30 58.03
N PRO A 470 4.35 -14.04 58.37
CA PRO A 470 4.00 -12.92 57.52
C PRO A 470 4.77 -13.03 56.21
N ALA A 471 4.06 -13.07 55.10
CA ALA A 471 4.66 -13.17 53.77
C ALA A 471 4.06 -12.17 52.80
N SER A 472 4.89 -11.73 51.87
CA SER A 472 4.52 -10.93 50.70
C SER A 472 4.77 -11.74 49.43
N GLY A 473 4.24 -11.24 48.31
CA GLY A 473 4.30 -11.89 47.01
C GLY A 473 3.01 -11.68 46.24
N TYR A 474 3.11 -11.80 44.92
CA TYR A 474 2.00 -11.60 44.00
C TYR A 474 2.00 -12.69 42.90
N PRO A 475 0.91 -13.45 42.69
CA PRO A 475 -0.32 -13.47 43.47
C PRO A 475 -0.08 -13.79 44.95
N ILE A 476 -0.99 -13.34 45.83
CA ILE A 476 -0.87 -13.49 47.29
C ILE A 476 -0.56 -14.95 47.62
N PRO A 477 0.57 -15.24 48.29
CA PRO A 477 0.96 -16.61 48.56
C PRO A 477 0.08 -17.29 49.60
N ILE A 478 -0.09 -18.59 49.45
CA ILE A 478 -0.78 -19.47 50.39
C ILE A 478 0.23 -20.00 51.40
N THR A 479 -0.08 -19.86 52.67
CA THR A 479 0.70 -20.39 53.80
C THR A 479 0.19 -21.78 54.18
N ARG A 480 1.10 -22.74 54.34
CA ARG A 480 0.82 -24.07 54.91
C ARG A 480 1.78 -24.35 56.06
N TRP A 481 1.24 -24.89 57.15
CA TRP A 481 2.01 -25.22 58.34
C TRP A 481 2.32 -26.70 58.41
N TYR A 482 3.50 -27.03 58.92
CA TYR A 482 3.96 -28.39 59.12
C TYR A 482 4.55 -28.54 60.52
N LYS A 483 4.37 -29.70 61.14
CA LYS A 483 5.07 -30.11 62.35
C LYS A 483 5.76 -31.43 62.09
N ASN A 484 7.08 -31.45 62.24
CA ASN A 484 7.92 -32.61 61.95
C ASN A 484 7.63 -33.20 60.56
N GLU A 485 7.52 -32.32 59.54
CA GLU A 485 7.18 -32.64 58.14
C GLU A 485 5.73 -33.16 57.89
N ILE A 486 4.86 -33.13 58.89
CA ILE A 486 3.43 -33.47 58.73
C ILE A 486 2.61 -32.18 58.64
N GLU A 487 1.78 -32.06 57.60
CA GLU A 487 0.93 -30.88 57.37
C GLU A 487 -0.13 -30.73 58.47
N LEU A 488 -0.29 -29.49 58.94
CA LEU A 488 -1.30 -29.10 59.93
C LEU A 488 -2.44 -28.37 59.21
N TYR A 489 -3.51 -29.08 58.87
CA TYR A 489 -4.64 -28.55 58.10
C TYR A 489 -5.54 -27.57 58.86
N GLU A 490 -5.38 -27.46 60.18
CA GLU A 490 -6.23 -26.65 61.04
C GLU A 490 -5.79 -25.17 61.11
N PHE A 491 -4.63 -24.83 60.51
CA PHE A 491 -4.01 -23.51 60.65
C PHE A 491 -3.71 -22.89 59.29
N ASP A 492 -4.38 -21.78 58.98
CA ASP A 492 -4.18 -21.06 57.72
C ASP A 492 -3.15 -19.92 57.84
N LYS A 493 -3.25 -19.09 58.89
CA LYS A 493 -2.42 -17.86 59.04
C LYS A 493 -1.33 -18.00 60.09
N GLU A 494 -1.69 -18.56 61.24
CA GLU A 494 -0.83 -18.67 62.42
C GLU A 494 -1.08 -19.99 63.12
N VAL A 495 -0.06 -20.51 63.81
CA VAL A 495 -0.21 -21.66 64.71
C VAL A 495 -0.26 -21.13 66.13
N TYR A 496 -1.46 -21.01 66.66
CA TYR A 496 -1.70 -20.60 68.03
C TYR A 496 -2.03 -21.81 68.91
N LYS A 497 -1.28 -21.95 70.02
CA LYS A 497 -1.57 -22.94 71.06
C LYS A 497 -1.76 -22.21 72.39
N ALA A 498 -2.97 -22.29 72.95
CA ALA A 498 -3.34 -21.58 74.19
C ALA A 498 -2.76 -22.21 75.47
N SER A 499 -2.56 -23.52 75.48
CA SER A 499 -1.96 -24.27 76.59
C SER A 499 -1.11 -25.39 76.03
N VAL A 500 0.18 -25.34 76.33
CA VAL A 500 1.21 -26.18 75.73
C VAL A 500 1.55 -27.37 76.63
N ASP A 501 1.57 -28.57 76.05
CA ASP A 501 1.99 -29.84 76.70
C ASP A 501 3.15 -30.48 75.92
N ARG A 502 3.90 -31.42 76.53
CA ARG A 502 5.12 -32.08 76.00
C ARG A 502 5.00 -32.54 74.54
N GLN A 503 3.82 -32.94 74.09
CA GLN A 503 3.58 -33.38 72.70
C GLN A 503 3.61 -32.24 71.69
N ASP A 504 3.45 -30.99 72.11
CA ASP A 504 3.49 -29.79 71.28
C ASP A 504 4.92 -29.39 70.89
N ALA A 505 5.96 -29.98 71.48
CA ALA A 505 7.36 -29.76 71.11
C ALA A 505 7.66 -30.32 69.71
N GLY A 506 8.61 -29.70 69.00
CA GLY A 506 9.06 -30.18 67.70
C GLY A 506 9.46 -29.06 66.75
N LEU A 507 9.79 -29.47 65.52
CA LEU A 507 10.13 -28.56 64.44
C LEU A 507 8.86 -28.20 63.67
N TYR A 508 8.42 -26.96 63.82
CA TYR A 508 7.36 -26.38 63.01
C TYR A 508 7.98 -25.70 61.80
N SER A 509 7.29 -25.69 60.67
CA SER A 509 7.66 -24.86 59.53
C SER A 509 6.45 -24.32 58.83
N CYS A 510 6.53 -23.08 58.37
CA CYS A 510 5.58 -22.55 57.40
C CYS A 510 6.22 -22.57 56.01
N ILE A 511 5.45 -23.01 55.03
CA ILE A 511 5.78 -22.92 53.60
C ILE A 511 4.79 -21.94 53.00
N VAL A 512 5.29 -20.86 52.41
CA VAL A 512 4.50 -19.90 51.65
C VAL A 512 4.74 -20.12 50.17
N SER A 513 3.68 -20.19 49.38
CA SER A 513 3.77 -20.56 47.97
C SER A 513 2.78 -19.80 47.11
N ASN A 514 3.21 -19.38 45.93
CA ASN A 514 2.31 -18.91 44.88
C ASN A 514 2.60 -19.68 43.58
N SER A 515 1.96 -19.31 42.48
CA SER A 515 2.13 -19.97 41.17
C SER A 515 3.55 -19.85 40.59
N PHE A 516 4.42 -19.01 41.18
CA PHE A 516 5.75 -18.67 40.65
C PHE A 516 6.91 -19.10 41.55
N GLY A 517 6.65 -19.49 42.80
CA GLY A 517 7.71 -19.92 43.71
C GLY A 517 7.22 -20.36 45.09
N ILE A 518 8.18 -20.68 45.96
CA ILE A 518 7.98 -21.05 47.36
C ILE A 518 9.06 -20.43 48.24
N ASP A 519 8.73 -20.12 49.50
CA ASP A 519 9.67 -19.79 50.56
C ASP A 519 9.30 -20.55 51.85
N ARG A 520 10.27 -20.85 52.71
CA ARG A 520 10.09 -21.70 53.90
C ARG A 520 10.83 -21.14 55.12
N ARG A 521 10.14 -21.10 56.26
CA ARG A 521 10.73 -20.74 57.57
C ARG A 521 10.49 -21.85 58.58
N TYR A 522 11.48 -22.05 59.46
CA TYR A 522 11.47 -23.06 60.51
C TYR A 522 11.39 -22.42 61.91
N PHE A 523 10.62 -23.05 62.80
CA PHE A 523 10.47 -22.71 64.21
C PHE A 523 10.72 -23.98 65.04
N ASN A 524 11.70 -23.95 65.92
CA ASN A 524 12.01 -25.03 66.84
C ASN A 524 11.37 -24.75 68.21
N ILE A 525 10.26 -25.43 68.49
CA ILE A 525 9.49 -25.26 69.73
C ILE A 525 10.02 -26.22 70.80
N ILE A 526 10.48 -25.62 71.90
CA ILE A 526 11.03 -26.32 73.07
C ILE A 526 10.12 -26.05 74.26
N ILE A 527 9.70 -27.11 74.94
CA ILE A 527 8.84 -27.03 76.12
C ILE A 527 9.69 -27.22 77.36
N SER A 528 9.46 -26.36 78.35
CA SER A 528 10.17 -26.36 79.62
C SER A 528 9.21 -26.51 80.81
N GLY A 529 9.66 -27.22 81.85
CA GLY A 529 8.87 -27.48 83.06
C GLY A 529 9.70 -28.09 84.21
N PRO A 530 9.13 -28.17 85.43
CA PRO A 530 9.79 -28.79 86.59
C PRO A 530 9.93 -30.32 86.42
N PRO A 531 10.92 -30.95 87.08
CA PRO A 531 11.10 -32.41 87.06
C PRO A 531 9.99 -33.11 87.87
N GLU A 532 9.66 -34.35 87.53
CA GLU A 532 8.54 -35.09 88.13
C GLU A 532 9.00 -36.43 88.73
N ILE A 533 8.75 -36.67 90.03
CA ILE A 533 9.16 -37.90 90.74
C ILE A 533 8.21 -39.06 90.43
N LEU A 534 8.78 -40.22 90.06
CA LEU A 534 8.06 -41.45 89.68
C LEU A 534 7.59 -42.25 90.90
N ARG A 535 6.57 -41.74 91.59
CA ARG A 535 6.07 -42.25 92.89
C ARG A 535 5.55 -43.71 92.86
N SER A 536 5.06 -44.20 91.72
CA SER A 536 4.46 -45.54 91.60
C SER A 536 5.44 -46.72 91.80
N HIS A 537 6.75 -46.45 91.83
CA HIS A 537 7.80 -47.48 91.87
C HIS A 537 8.67 -47.44 93.13
N ILE A 538 8.22 -46.76 94.19
CA ILE A 538 9.04 -46.44 95.37
C ILE A 538 8.39 -47.00 96.65
N ASN A 539 9.15 -47.75 97.44
CA ASN A 539 8.76 -48.10 98.81
C ASN A 539 9.09 -46.93 99.75
N THR A 540 8.07 -46.23 100.23
CA THR A 540 8.24 -45.09 101.14
C THR A 540 8.49 -45.50 102.59
N ASN A 541 8.28 -46.77 102.97
CA ASN A 541 8.48 -47.27 104.34
C ASN A 541 9.44 -48.48 104.38
N PRO A 542 10.72 -48.30 104.05
CA PRO A 542 11.67 -49.41 104.08
C PRO A 542 12.14 -49.72 105.51
N SER A 543 12.41 -51.00 105.80
CA SER A 543 12.99 -51.46 107.06
C SER A 543 14.38 -52.04 106.87
N VAL A 544 15.27 -51.85 107.86
CA VAL A 544 16.68 -52.28 107.81
C VAL A 544 17.16 -52.70 109.19
N VAL A 545 18.04 -53.71 109.24
CA VAL A 545 18.62 -54.19 110.51
C VAL A 545 19.78 -53.26 110.92
N ARG A 546 19.92 -52.97 112.22
CA ARG A 546 21.03 -52.18 112.77
C ARG A 546 22.37 -52.73 112.29
N ASP A 547 23.31 -51.83 112.03
CA ASP A 547 24.67 -52.12 111.56
C ASP A 547 24.74 -52.66 110.12
N SER A 548 23.62 -52.73 109.39
CA SER A 548 23.59 -53.02 107.95
C SER A 548 23.48 -51.74 107.10
N SER A 549 23.38 -51.85 105.78
CA SER A 549 23.28 -50.70 104.86
C SER A 549 21.97 -50.70 104.09
N ILE A 550 21.33 -49.54 103.93
CA ILE A 550 20.14 -49.37 103.07
C ILE A 550 20.39 -48.37 101.95
N THR A 551 19.71 -48.57 100.81
CA THR A 551 19.70 -47.62 99.69
C THR A 551 18.27 -47.13 99.45
N LEU A 552 18.04 -45.82 99.57
CA LEU A 552 16.81 -45.15 99.17
C LEU A 552 16.97 -44.63 97.74
N SER A 553 15.94 -44.75 96.90
CA SER A 553 15.98 -44.34 95.49
C SER A 553 14.84 -43.38 95.17
N CYS A 554 15.16 -42.26 94.52
CA CYS A 554 14.22 -41.19 94.17
C CYS A 554 14.20 -40.94 92.66
N PRO A 555 13.72 -41.91 91.86
CA PRO A 555 13.68 -41.77 90.40
C PRO A 555 12.73 -40.65 89.97
N TYR A 556 13.18 -39.81 89.03
CA TYR A 556 12.39 -38.76 88.40
C TYR A 556 12.55 -38.75 86.89
N THR A 557 11.65 -38.08 86.20
CA THR A 557 11.73 -37.80 84.77
C THR A 557 11.89 -36.30 84.52
N THR A 558 12.65 -35.95 83.49
CA THR A 558 12.81 -34.56 83.02
C THR A 558 12.18 -34.43 81.65
N GLU A 559 11.69 -33.24 81.32
CA GLU A 559 11.18 -32.98 79.99
C GLU A 559 12.36 -32.97 79.01
N ARG A 560 12.51 -34.05 78.22
CA ARG A 560 13.56 -34.16 77.20
C ARG A 560 13.35 -33.09 76.13
N SER A 561 14.06 -31.98 76.23
CA SER A 561 14.34 -31.14 75.08
C SER A 561 15.69 -30.41 75.20
N SER A 562 16.73 -31.12 74.79
CA SER A 562 17.96 -30.62 74.14
C SER A 562 18.82 -29.51 74.80
N MET A 563 18.63 -29.17 76.06
CA MET A 563 19.67 -28.52 76.86
C MET A 563 19.80 -29.21 78.21
N ILE A 564 21.04 -29.27 78.70
CA ILE A 564 21.40 -29.80 80.02
C ILE A 564 20.76 -28.89 81.07
N THR A 565 19.48 -29.10 81.36
CA THR A 565 18.89 -28.56 82.59
C THR A 565 19.57 -29.32 83.72
N ILE A 566 20.43 -28.63 84.47
CA ILE A 566 21.08 -29.21 85.63
C ILE A 566 19.98 -29.55 86.62
N THR A 567 19.68 -30.84 86.74
CA THR A 567 18.69 -31.35 87.69
C THR A 567 19.44 -31.84 88.92
N ASN A 568 19.26 -31.12 90.03
CA ASN A 568 19.89 -31.45 91.28
C ASN A 568 18.92 -32.27 92.14
N THR A 569 19.41 -33.39 92.67
CA THR A 569 18.71 -34.17 93.68
C THR A 569 19.36 -33.92 95.04
N THR A 570 18.59 -33.39 95.98
CA THR A 570 19.00 -33.14 97.35
C THR A 570 18.23 -34.06 98.28
N TRP A 571 18.94 -34.75 99.17
CA TRP A 571 18.37 -35.53 100.25
C TRP A 571 18.53 -34.76 101.56
N ILE A 572 17.42 -34.58 102.29
CA ILE A 572 17.39 -33.87 103.56
C ILE A 572 17.19 -34.91 104.67
N PRO A 573 18.14 -34.99 105.64
CA PRO A 573 17.99 -35.85 106.80
C PRO A 573 16.93 -35.31 107.77
N PRO A 574 16.34 -36.18 108.60
CA PRO A 574 15.42 -35.78 109.66
C PRO A 574 16.14 -35.02 110.78
N VAL A 575 15.68 -33.78 111.03
CA VAL A 575 16.00 -32.89 112.17
C VAL A 575 17.50 -32.66 112.47
N PHE A 576 17.96 -31.47 112.09
CA PHE A 576 19.30 -30.91 112.33
C PHE A 576 19.56 -30.72 113.85
N GLN A 577 20.43 -31.54 114.45
CA GLN A 577 21.02 -31.25 115.77
C GLN A 577 22.44 -30.66 115.58
N PRO A 578 22.78 -29.48 116.14
CA PRO A 578 23.98 -28.74 115.76
C PRO A 578 25.33 -29.30 116.26
N GLU A 579 25.36 -30.42 116.97
CA GLU A 579 26.57 -30.90 117.67
C GLU A 579 27.12 -32.26 117.20
N HIS A 580 26.56 -32.86 116.15
CA HIS A 580 27.15 -34.04 115.52
C HIS A 580 27.56 -33.73 114.08
N GLU A 581 28.87 -33.49 113.89
CA GLU A 581 29.47 -33.30 112.57
C GLU A 581 29.11 -34.46 111.63
N LEU A 582 28.55 -34.07 110.49
CA LEU A 582 28.19 -34.87 109.32
C LEU A 582 29.39 -35.63 108.74
N ILE A 583 29.81 -36.75 109.32
CA ILE A 583 30.70 -37.71 108.64
C ILE A 583 30.37 -39.17 109.06
N ARG A 584 29.21 -39.69 108.66
CA ARG A 584 28.99 -41.16 108.58
C ARG A 584 28.16 -41.64 107.38
N HIS A 585 27.88 -40.79 106.40
CA HIS A 585 27.15 -41.20 105.19
C HIS A 585 28.04 -41.01 103.97
N SER A 586 28.59 -42.10 103.43
CA SER A 586 29.28 -42.07 102.15
C SER A 586 28.24 -41.93 101.03
N LEU A 587 28.00 -40.69 100.59
CA LEU A 587 27.22 -40.39 99.38
C LEU A 587 27.95 -40.97 98.16
N LYS A 588 27.52 -42.12 97.65
CA LYS A 588 27.82 -42.48 96.26
C LYS A 588 26.86 -41.71 95.37
N LEU A 589 27.33 -40.58 94.82
CA LEU A 589 26.65 -39.74 93.83
C LEU A 589 26.53 -40.46 92.48
N ASN A 590 25.74 -41.53 92.42
CA ASN A 590 25.09 -41.97 91.19
C ASN A 590 23.62 -41.55 91.29
N GLU A 591 23.32 -40.39 90.68
CA GLU A 591 22.03 -39.97 90.11
C GLU A 591 20.77 -40.59 90.76
N ASN A 592 20.36 -40.07 91.94
CA ASN A 592 19.03 -40.25 92.56
C ASN A 592 18.94 -41.26 93.71
N GLN A 593 20.07 -41.83 94.18
CA GLN A 593 20.08 -42.77 95.31
C GLN A 593 20.82 -42.21 96.53
N LEU A 594 20.30 -42.50 97.73
CA LEU A 594 20.93 -42.25 99.01
C LEU A 594 21.30 -43.58 99.66
N ILE A 595 22.59 -43.79 99.93
CA ILE A 595 23.08 -44.98 100.64
C ILE A 595 23.40 -44.58 102.08
N ILE A 596 22.78 -45.27 103.04
CA ILE A 596 23.01 -45.11 104.47
C ILE A 596 23.76 -46.37 104.94
N PRO A 597 25.09 -46.34 105.10
CA PRO A 597 25.87 -47.46 105.61
C PRO A 597 25.86 -47.50 107.15
N ASN A 598 25.94 -48.69 107.75
CA ASN A 598 26.02 -48.89 109.20
C ASN A 598 24.87 -48.24 109.97
N VAL A 599 23.63 -48.47 109.53
CA VAL A 599 22.42 -47.85 110.05
C VAL A 599 22.32 -48.02 111.58
N GLN A 600 22.18 -46.91 112.30
CA GLN A 600 21.94 -46.86 113.74
C GLN A 600 20.46 -46.60 114.03
N ILE A 601 20.03 -46.84 115.27
CA ILE A 601 18.62 -46.64 115.68
C ILE A 601 18.16 -45.19 115.44
N GLU A 602 19.07 -44.24 115.53
CA GLU A 602 18.87 -42.80 115.33
C GLU A 602 18.46 -42.45 113.88
N ASP A 603 18.87 -43.27 112.92
CA ASP A 603 18.57 -43.07 111.49
C ASP A 603 17.11 -43.41 111.14
N GLY A 604 16.38 -44.07 112.06
CA GLY A 604 14.98 -44.50 111.94
C GLY A 604 13.96 -43.36 111.98
N GLN A 605 14.08 -42.43 111.03
CA GLN A 605 13.32 -41.19 110.95
C GLN A 605 12.93 -40.88 109.47
N ILE A 606 12.33 -39.70 109.20
CA ILE A 606 11.83 -39.32 107.87
C ILE A 606 12.93 -38.65 107.01
N TRP A 607 13.26 -39.26 105.87
CA TRP A 607 14.18 -38.73 104.87
C TRP A 607 13.41 -38.10 103.71
N LYS A 608 13.79 -36.89 103.27
CA LYS A 608 13.13 -36.21 102.14
C LYS A 608 14.05 -36.09 100.94
N CYS A 609 13.62 -36.57 99.78
CA CYS A 609 14.23 -36.29 98.49
C CYS A 609 13.57 -35.06 97.85
N ILE A 610 14.37 -34.13 97.34
CA ILE A 610 13.94 -33.01 96.51
C ILE A 610 14.69 -33.09 95.18
N VAL A 611 13.96 -32.99 94.07
CA VAL A 611 14.52 -32.90 92.73
C VAL A 611 14.17 -31.53 92.18
N ALA A 612 15.16 -30.74 91.79
CA ALA A 612 14.94 -29.38 91.31
C ALA A 612 15.72 -29.10 90.01
N ASN A 613 15.13 -28.30 89.12
CA ASN A 613 15.80 -27.65 88.00
C ASN A 613 15.52 -26.13 88.04
N GLU A 614 16.03 -25.38 87.06
CA GLU A 614 15.81 -23.93 86.95
C GLU A 614 14.32 -23.53 86.76
N TYR A 615 13.44 -24.49 86.49
CA TYR A 615 12.01 -24.28 86.24
C TYR A 615 11.11 -24.69 87.42
N GLY A 616 11.66 -25.32 88.47
CA GLY A 616 10.94 -25.68 89.69
C GLY A 616 11.46 -26.95 90.36
N PHE A 617 10.71 -27.48 91.34
CA PHE A 617 11.09 -28.67 92.10
C PHE A 617 9.91 -29.61 92.39
N ASP A 618 10.20 -30.89 92.61
CA ASP A 618 9.30 -31.90 93.14
C ASP A 618 9.96 -32.62 94.34
N SER A 619 9.19 -33.18 95.27
CA SER A 619 9.73 -33.83 96.47
C SER A 619 8.93 -35.06 96.96
N LEU A 620 9.63 -35.96 97.67
CA LEU A 620 9.08 -37.20 98.24
C LEU A 620 9.73 -37.54 99.58
N GLU A 621 8.96 -38.09 100.52
CA GLU A 621 9.41 -38.45 101.88
C GLU A 621 9.44 -39.99 102.09
N PHE A 622 10.42 -40.47 102.86
CA PHE A 622 10.68 -41.88 103.18
C PHE A 622 10.75 -42.05 104.69
N GLN A 623 9.98 -42.98 105.27
CA GLN A 623 10.01 -43.30 106.70
C GLN A 623 10.84 -44.58 106.91
N LEU A 624 12.07 -44.43 107.45
CA LEU A 624 12.97 -45.56 107.68
C LEU A 624 12.70 -46.24 109.03
N GLU A 625 12.53 -47.56 109.04
CA GLU A 625 12.39 -48.35 110.28
C GLU A 625 13.68 -49.16 110.56
N VAL A 626 14.27 -49.01 111.75
CA VAL A 626 15.51 -49.70 112.14
C VAL A 626 15.21 -50.82 113.14
N LEU A 627 15.56 -52.04 112.75
CA LEU A 627 15.32 -53.27 113.50
C LEU A 627 16.59 -53.71 114.24
N VAL A 628 16.50 -54.03 115.52
CA VAL A 628 17.60 -54.53 116.35
C VAL A 628 17.28 -55.97 116.79
N PRO A 629 18.13 -56.97 116.45
CA PRO A 629 17.89 -58.36 116.81
C PRO A 629 17.99 -58.59 118.33
N PRO A 630 17.19 -59.51 118.91
CA PRO A 630 17.21 -59.78 120.35
C PRO A 630 18.55 -60.31 120.87
N THR A 631 19.01 -59.76 121.99
CA THR A 631 20.19 -60.24 122.73
C THR A 631 19.84 -60.45 124.21
N ILE A 632 20.26 -61.58 124.80
CA ILE A 632 20.03 -61.90 126.22
C ILE A 632 21.14 -61.25 127.07
N LEU A 633 20.76 -60.53 128.12
CA LEU A 633 21.67 -59.76 128.98
C LEU A 633 22.05 -60.49 130.29
N ASN A 634 21.20 -61.39 130.80
CA ASN A 634 21.46 -62.22 131.99
C ASN A 634 20.50 -63.44 132.02
N GLY A 635 21.03 -64.66 132.23
CA GLY A 635 20.23 -65.90 132.31
C GLY A 635 20.92 -67.17 131.81
N ASP A 636 22.22 -67.34 132.07
CA ASP A 636 23.04 -68.41 131.49
C ASP A 636 23.82 -69.13 132.59
N THR A 637 23.34 -70.29 133.04
CA THR A 637 24.14 -71.41 133.58
C THR A 637 23.23 -72.60 133.84
N GLU A 638 23.64 -73.79 133.40
CA GLU A 638 23.11 -75.11 133.78
C GLU A 638 23.29 -75.36 135.31
N GLU A 639 22.69 -74.53 136.15
CA GLU A 639 22.79 -74.65 137.60
C GLU A 639 21.72 -75.61 138.14
N LEU A 640 22.20 -76.66 138.83
CA LEU A 640 21.36 -77.59 139.57
C LEU A 640 20.90 -76.92 140.88
N PHE A 641 19.69 -76.38 140.89
CA PHE A 641 19.06 -75.88 142.11
C PHE A 641 18.55 -77.05 142.96
N GLN A 642 19.25 -77.38 144.06
CA GLN A 642 18.70 -78.26 145.11
C GLN A 642 17.84 -77.42 146.06
N VAL A 643 16.52 -77.66 146.05
CA VAL A 643 15.56 -76.90 146.85
C VAL A 643 14.86 -77.87 147.80
N GLU A 644 14.98 -77.64 149.11
CA GLU A 644 14.24 -78.40 150.10
C GLU A 644 12.73 -78.17 149.98
N SER A 645 11.95 -79.22 150.24
CA SER A 645 10.49 -79.24 150.22
C SER A 645 9.90 -77.97 150.88
N ASN A 646 9.03 -77.25 150.15
CA ASN A 646 8.36 -75.97 150.50
C ASN A 646 9.14 -74.66 150.36
N ASN A 647 10.32 -74.63 149.73
CA ASN A 647 10.97 -73.36 149.32
C ASN A 647 10.62 -72.95 147.86
N THR A 648 10.64 -71.64 147.60
CA THR A 648 10.40 -71.00 146.28
C THR A 648 11.70 -70.53 145.63
N VAL A 649 11.85 -70.70 144.31
CA VAL A 649 12.97 -70.16 143.50
C VAL A 649 12.44 -69.19 142.45
N GLN A 650 13.18 -68.11 142.19
CA GLN A 650 12.86 -67.05 141.21
C GLN A 650 13.91 -67.03 140.10
N LEU A 651 13.48 -67.08 138.84
CA LEU A 651 14.34 -67.00 137.65
C LEU A 651 13.98 -65.73 136.85
N ILE A 652 15.00 -64.96 136.43
CA ILE A 652 14.83 -63.67 135.73
C ILE A 652 15.65 -63.72 134.43
N CYS A 653 15.03 -63.34 133.30
CA CYS A 653 15.69 -63.13 132.01
C CYS A 653 15.43 -61.69 131.54
N GLN A 654 16.49 -60.99 131.13
CA GLN A 654 16.43 -59.64 130.55
C GLN A 654 17.00 -59.66 129.12
N THR A 655 16.33 -58.99 128.18
CA THR A 655 16.71 -58.96 126.75
C THR A 655 16.75 -57.52 126.22
N TYR A 656 17.53 -57.30 125.16
CA TYR A 656 17.60 -56.03 124.42
C TYR A 656 17.28 -56.29 122.93
N ALA A 657 16.21 -55.68 122.41
CA ALA A 657 15.73 -55.82 121.02
C ALA A 657 14.87 -54.60 120.61
N HIS A 658 14.74 -54.35 119.31
CA HIS A 658 13.81 -53.34 118.76
C HIS A 658 13.16 -53.84 117.46
N PRO A 659 11.82 -54.00 117.39
CA PRO A 659 10.88 -53.88 118.50
C PRO A 659 11.15 -54.92 119.61
N LEU A 660 10.57 -54.71 120.80
CA LEU A 660 10.81 -55.53 121.99
C LEU A 660 10.57 -57.02 121.71
N ALA A 661 11.50 -57.87 122.14
CA ALA A 661 11.39 -59.32 121.97
C ALA A 661 10.47 -59.95 123.01
N SER A 662 9.77 -61.01 122.61
CA SER A 662 8.90 -61.82 123.48
C SER A 662 9.71 -62.94 124.13
N ILE A 663 9.63 -63.08 125.46
CA ILE A 663 10.36 -64.12 126.22
C ILE A 663 9.40 -65.25 126.63
N GLU A 664 9.79 -66.51 126.40
CA GLU A 664 8.99 -67.70 126.76
C GLU A 664 9.81 -68.66 127.64
N TRP A 665 9.26 -69.06 128.80
CA TRP A 665 9.86 -70.07 129.69
C TRP A 665 9.19 -71.44 129.51
N ARG A 666 9.98 -72.52 129.50
CA ARG A 666 9.52 -73.90 129.31
C ARG A 666 10.00 -74.82 130.44
N LYS A 667 9.13 -75.68 130.99
CA LYS A 667 9.48 -76.75 131.95
C LYS A 667 9.34 -78.10 131.28
N ASN A 668 10.41 -78.91 131.30
CA ASN A 668 10.50 -80.20 130.62
C ASN A 668 10.01 -80.13 129.15
N GLY A 669 10.34 -79.04 128.45
CA GLY A 669 9.99 -78.79 127.04
C GLY A 669 8.62 -78.13 126.78
N ASN A 670 7.75 -78.00 127.79
CA ASN A 670 6.42 -77.40 127.62
C ASN A 670 6.38 -75.93 128.08
N PRO A 671 5.70 -75.03 127.32
CA PRO A 671 5.49 -73.63 127.72
C PRO A 671 4.83 -73.53 129.08
N ILE A 672 5.33 -72.64 129.93
CA ILE A 672 4.72 -72.34 131.22
C ILE A 672 4.16 -70.92 131.16
N ASP A 673 2.88 -70.82 131.48
CA ASP A 673 2.15 -69.56 131.47
C ASP A 673 2.03 -69.07 132.92
N MET A 674 3.04 -68.36 133.46
CA MET A 674 2.92 -67.40 134.59
C MET A 674 4.25 -66.76 135.02
N ASN A 675 4.13 -65.52 135.51
CA ASN A 675 5.21 -64.61 135.90
C ASN A 675 6.02 -65.08 137.13
N GLN A 676 7.30 -65.37 136.89
CA GLN A 676 8.47 -65.33 137.80
C GLN A 676 8.56 -66.23 139.05
N TYR A 677 7.52 -66.91 139.55
CA TYR A 677 7.64 -67.68 140.80
C TYR A 677 7.32 -69.18 140.65
N PHE A 678 8.23 -70.04 141.11
CA PHE A 678 8.03 -71.50 141.12
C PHE A 678 8.19 -72.10 142.53
N SER A 679 7.23 -72.94 142.96
CA SER A 679 7.33 -73.74 144.20
C SER A 679 7.26 -75.24 143.87
N ILE A 680 8.16 -76.04 144.44
CA ILE A 680 8.24 -77.49 144.19
C ILE A 680 7.76 -78.24 145.45
N LYS A 681 6.68 -79.02 145.33
CA LYS A 681 6.09 -79.82 146.41
C LYS A 681 6.42 -81.30 146.17
N ASN A 682 7.26 -81.85 147.05
CA ASN A 682 7.76 -83.24 147.09
C ASN A 682 8.77 -83.64 146.00
N ALA A 683 9.69 -84.53 146.39
CA ALA A 683 10.94 -84.83 145.69
C ALA A 683 10.73 -85.37 144.25
N SER A 684 11.00 -84.52 143.25
CA SER A 684 11.20 -84.90 141.85
C SER A 684 12.25 -83.98 141.19
N SER A 685 13.03 -84.50 140.24
CA SER A 685 14.02 -83.76 139.44
C SER A 685 13.38 -83.21 138.15
N ASP A 686 13.29 -81.88 138.00
CA ASP A 686 12.71 -81.19 136.82
C ASP A 686 13.74 -80.31 136.09
N ILE A 687 13.60 -80.11 134.77
CA ILE A 687 14.47 -79.26 133.90
C ILE A 687 13.68 -78.04 133.40
N LEU A 688 14.30 -76.86 133.41
CA LEU A 688 13.75 -75.59 132.89
C LEU A 688 14.60 -75.05 131.72
N GLN A 689 13.96 -74.53 130.66
CA GLN A 689 14.60 -74.03 129.42
C GLN A 689 13.99 -72.67 128.99
N LEU A 690 14.81 -71.77 128.46
CA LEU A 690 14.45 -70.40 128.04
C LEU A 690 14.53 -70.24 126.51
N VAL A 691 13.55 -69.56 125.89
CA VAL A 691 13.55 -69.18 124.46
C VAL A 691 13.27 -67.68 124.35
N VAL A 692 14.07 -66.96 123.53
CA VAL A 692 14.01 -65.49 123.34
C VAL A 692 13.82 -65.13 121.87
#